data_AF-A0A914EGZ0-F1
#
_entry.id   AF-A0A914EGZ0-F1
#
_cell.length_a   1.000
_cell.length_b   1.000
_cell.length_c   1.000
_cell.angle_alpha   90.00
_cell.angle_beta   90.00
_cell.angle_gamma   90.00
#
_symmetry.space_group_name_H-M   'P 1'
#
loop_
_entity.id
_entity.type
_entity.pdbx_description
1 polymer ?
#
loop_
_entity_poly.entity_id
_entity_poly.type
_entity_poly.pdbx_seq_one_letter_code
_entity_poly.pdbx_strand_id
1 'polypeptide(L)'
;MVIPNKSEDFAYFGTNYSTLWVNTNGAFSFRTAISTFTPSCSPLNATYSMVAPYWADVDITTTGHIYYRQTQNSTILAKAKNEINNAFPQLPNINLTWAFIATWYNVTYYPDNLPDYYYRKRDIFQATLVSNGAQSFAIFYYNQILWTTGDASGGNNGLGGTPAFAGFDAGDGQHRYTIPGSCTADIINIANETNCGKLGVFVFRIDDSTIIQPSTTTTVPITTAVPTTTTQLTSTPKPTTTSPPSAPPTTQGSTSPLSNSDGTPCNCDNSGLWLDLILVIDRSAGVGSDGLSAIGGQLLAILDSVPVAQSGQGDFYTRVGLVVYSGDVQVVGNLTYYQSFDDLMMDLINLNQYYKANDRIADIGKALITTKTIFDAQSTNQQRNARKAVILYASSYNKINDDPVTIAAQMNNSNTFIITVDYHDNSGVATKLLSQISTPFMNFSSTDAGDNEAVNEVKTALCYANCACPSQTVQLKTYDPTIQRQTYYSDCFQGIATGTYYKYAEKVCETRKGTLASLTTPIKNYFLLTSVIPSDNTLKTINTLHIGLHRNISISNGWLWYGYDNTVYPLGNYQNWAPGFNSGSAGDGVYLDKLNQSTWAWMTEGASSNSFAYMCQIRACDSTPRDCDRSGWLNHQNKRKVSNLN
;
A
#
# COMPACT_ATOMS: atom_id res chain seq x y z
N MET A 1 -29.86 -6.97 -12.48
CA MET A 1 -31.20 -6.36 -12.29
C MET A 1 -31.55 -5.53 -13.53
N VAL A 2 -32.79 -5.56 -14.04
CA VAL A 2 -33.22 -4.71 -15.18
C VAL A 2 -33.46 -3.29 -14.66
N ILE A 3 -32.84 -2.29 -15.29
CA ILE A 3 -33.11 -0.89 -14.98
C ILE A 3 -33.61 -0.25 -16.27
N PRO A 4 -34.90 0.14 -16.37
CA PRO A 4 -35.35 0.93 -17.50
C PRO A 4 -34.57 2.25 -17.48
N ASN A 5 -33.99 2.64 -18.61
CA ASN A 5 -33.25 3.88 -18.67
C ASN A 5 -34.24 5.05 -18.48
N LYS A 6 -34.16 5.74 -17.34
CA LYS A 6 -35.19 6.72 -16.92
C LYS A 6 -35.01 8.10 -17.55
N SER A 7 -34.00 8.30 -18.40
CA SER A 7 -33.64 9.62 -18.92
C SER A 7 -33.73 9.68 -20.45
N GLU A 8 -32.83 9.00 -21.16
CA GLU A 8 -32.69 9.04 -22.63
C GLU A 8 -32.02 7.74 -23.10
N ASP A 9 -32.13 7.37 -24.39
CA ASP A 9 -31.43 6.18 -24.93
C ASP A 9 -29.90 6.27 -24.73
N PHE A 10 -29.24 5.11 -24.65
CA PHE A 10 -27.78 5.02 -24.55
C PHE A 10 -27.19 4.54 -25.89
N ALA A 11 -26.50 5.42 -26.59
CA ALA A 11 -25.79 5.08 -27.83
C ALA A 11 -24.55 4.24 -27.51
N TYR A 12 -24.42 3.05 -28.12
CA TYR A 12 -23.29 2.14 -27.94
C TYR A 12 -23.08 1.31 -29.21
N PHE A 13 -21.87 1.31 -29.77
CA PHE A 13 -21.56 0.65 -31.06
C PHE A 13 -22.54 1.05 -32.19
N GLY A 14 -22.88 2.35 -32.29
CA GLY A 14 -23.83 2.85 -33.28
C GLY A 14 -25.29 2.39 -33.08
N THR A 15 -25.61 1.71 -31.99
CA THR A 15 -26.96 1.24 -31.64
C THR A 15 -27.46 1.95 -30.38
N ASN A 16 -28.74 2.36 -30.37
CA ASN A 16 -29.36 2.97 -29.21
C ASN A 16 -30.05 1.92 -28.32
N TYR A 17 -29.76 1.95 -27.02
CA TYR A 17 -30.32 1.04 -26.04
C TYR A 17 -31.15 1.78 -24.99
N SER A 18 -32.38 1.32 -24.77
CA SER A 18 -33.31 1.86 -23.76
C SER A 18 -33.29 1.10 -22.43
N THR A 19 -32.51 0.02 -22.34
CA THR A 19 -32.42 -0.84 -21.16
C THR A 19 -30.98 -1.16 -20.81
N LEU A 20 -30.71 -1.29 -19.51
CA LEU A 20 -29.40 -1.61 -18.97
C LEU A 20 -29.56 -2.61 -17.81
N TRP A 21 -28.67 -3.59 -17.79
CA TRP A 21 -28.51 -4.54 -16.69
C TRP A 21 -27.16 -4.33 -16.03
N VAL A 22 -27.16 -4.27 -14.69
CA VAL A 22 -25.94 -4.45 -13.89
C VAL A 22 -25.82 -5.94 -13.56
N ASN A 23 -24.72 -6.56 -13.99
CA ASN A 23 -24.43 -7.97 -13.76
C ASN A 23 -23.46 -8.14 -12.59
N THR A 24 -23.70 -9.17 -11.78
CA THR A 24 -22.85 -9.49 -10.61
C THR A 24 -21.40 -9.66 -11.02
N ASN A 25 -21.19 -10.33 -12.14
CA ASN A 25 -19.90 -10.68 -12.73
C ASN A 25 -19.14 -9.50 -13.32
N GLY A 26 -19.35 -8.25 -12.90
CA GLY A 26 -18.48 -7.14 -13.28
C GLY A 26 -18.74 -6.52 -14.67
N ALA A 27 -20.00 -6.55 -15.14
CA ALA A 27 -20.36 -6.03 -16.46
C ALA A 27 -21.74 -5.35 -16.51
N PHE A 28 -21.90 -4.43 -17.45
CA PHE A 28 -23.20 -3.97 -17.94
C PHE A 28 -23.57 -4.70 -19.21
N SER A 29 -24.85 -5.01 -19.37
CA SER A 29 -25.39 -5.50 -20.64
C SER A 29 -26.65 -4.75 -21.04
N PHE A 30 -26.99 -4.74 -22.33
CA PHE A 30 -28.07 -3.90 -22.87
C PHE A 30 -29.22 -4.64 -23.55
N ARG A 31 -29.12 -5.97 -23.69
CA ARG A 31 -30.19 -6.80 -24.27
C ARG A 31 -30.81 -7.74 -23.25
N THR A 32 -29.97 -8.39 -22.46
CA THR A 32 -30.37 -9.35 -21.44
C THR A 32 -29.28 -9.44 -20.36
N ALA A 33 -29.62 -10.01 -19.21
CA ALA A 33 -28.65 -10.32 -18.16
C ALA A 33 -27.66 -11.40 -18.63
N ILE A 34 -26.41 -11.28 -18.20
CA ILE A 34 -25.35 -12.25 -18.46
C ILE A 34 -25.33 -13.22 -17.27
N SER A 35 -25.61 -14.50 -17.54
CA SER A 35 -25.54 -15.58 -16.55
C SER A 35 -24.17 -16.28 -16.54
N THR A 36 -23.36 -16.10 -17.58
CA THR A 36 -22.05 -16.72 -17.69
C THR A 36 -21.03 -16.04 -16.78
N PHE A 37 -20.33 -16.84 -15.98
CA PHE A 37 -19.34 -16.38 -15.02
C PHE A 37 -17.91 -16.46 -15.55
N THR A 38 -17.56 -17.49 -16.32
CA THR A 38 -16.27 -17.56 -17.00
C THR A 38 -16.25 -16.64 -18.22
N PRO A 39 -15.33 -15.66 -18.28
CA PRO A 39 -15.25 -14.74 -19.40
C PRO A 39 -14.91 -15.43 -20.71
N SER A 40 -15.55 -15.01 -21.81
CA SER A 40 -15.08 -15.34 -23.16
C SER A 40 -14.09 -14.28 -23.62
N CYS A 41 -12.92 -14.72 -24.10
CA CYS A 41 -11.88 -13.87 -24.69
C CYS A 41 -11.98 -13.74 -26.21
N SER A 42 -13.12 -14.14 -26.78
CA SER A 42 -13.49 -13.96 -28.20
C SER A 42 -14.80 -13.18 -28.31
N PRO A 43 -15.04 -12.48 -29.44
CA PRO A 43 -16.26 -11.71 -29.68
C PRO A 43 -17.54 -12.50 -29.36
N LEU A 44 -18.46 -11.86 -28.64
CA LEU A 44 -19.72 -12.48 -28.23
C LEU A 44 -20.75 -12.42 -29.36
N ASN A 45 -21.64 -13.41 -29.43
CA ASN A 45 -22.73 -13.44 -30.42
C ASN A 45 -23.88 -12.47 -30.05
N ALA A 46 -24.87 -12.35 -30.96
CA ALA A 46 -26.08 -11.48 -30.94
C ALA A 46 -26.79 -11.26 -29.59
N THR A 47 -26.54 -12.13 -28.62
CA THR A 47 -27.21 -12.17 -27.32
C THR A 47 -26.65 -11.14 -26.33
N TYR A 48 -25.37 -10.79 -26.39
CA TYR A 48 -24.68 -10.05 -25.31
C TYR A 48 -23.94 -8.81 -25.83
N SER A 49 -24.65 -7.68 -25.92
CA SER A 49 -24.01 -6.36 -26.03
C SER A 49 -23.63 -5.87 -24.64
N MET A 50 -22.34 -5.62 -24.40
CA MET A 50 -21.76 -5.55 -23.06
C MET A 50 -20.64 -4.50 -22.91
N VAL A 51 -20.71 -3.71 -21.84
CA VAL A 51 -19.60 -2.91 -21.31
C VAL A 51 -19.07 -3.60 -20.05
N ALA A 52 -17.83 -4.08 -20.07
CA ALA A 52 -17.24 -4.82 -18.96
C ALA A 52 -16.05 -4.05 -18.36
N PRO A 53 -16.22 -3.34 -17.23
CA PRO A 53 -15.05 -2.87 -16.49
C PRO A 53 -14.18 -4.03 -16.01
N TYR A 54 -14.77 -5.15 -15.58
CA TYR A 54 -14.02 -6.31 -15.12
C TYR A 54 -14.90 -7.57 -15.09
N TRP A 55 -15.19 -8.13 -16.26
CA TRP A 55 -16.02 -9.34 -16.35
C TRP A 55 -15.24 -10.55 -15.84
N ALA A 56 -15.68 -11.12 -14.72
CA ALA A 56 -15.08 -12.28 -14.07
C ALA A 56 -16.11 -13.04 -13.23
N ASP A 57 -15.71 -14.18 -12.67
CA ASP A 57 -16.53 -15.01 -11.79
C ASP A 57 -16.62 -14.41 -10.38
N VAL A 58 -17.33 -13.28 -10.28
CA VAL A 58 -17.44 -12.48 -9.06
C VAL A 58 -18.40 -13.15 -8.08
N ASP A 59 -17.93 -13.38 -6.86
CA ASP A 59 -18.74 -13.81 -5.73
C ASP A 59 -19.04 -12.64 -4.80
N ILE A 60 -20.33 -12.39 -4.58
CA ILE A 60 -20.83 -11.42 -3.59
C ILE A 60 -21.56 -12.09 -2.42
N THR A 61 -21.63 -13.42 -2.39
CA THR A 61 -22.33 -14.19 -1.35
C THR A 61 -21.52 -14.26 -0.06
N THR A 62 -20.19 -14.20 -0.17
CA THR A 62 -19.25 -14.28 0.95
C THR A 62 -18.71 -12.91 1.38
N THR A 63 -18.51 -11.98 0.45
CA THR A 63 -18.09 -10.60 0.73
C THR A 63 -18.36 -9.66 -0.44
N GLY A 64 -18.36 -8.35 -0.17
CA GLY A 64 -18.48 -7.32 -1.19
C GLY A 64 -19.92 -6.94 -1.53
N HIS A 65 -20.07 -5.77 -2.15
CA HIS A 65 -21.37 -5.23 -2.54
C HIS A 65 -21.28 -4.55 -3.90
N ILE A 66 -22.40 -4.56 -4.62
CA ILE A 66 -22.55 -3.84 -5.89
C ILE A 66 -23.47 -2.67 -5.66
N TYR A 67 -22.92 -1.47 -5.73
CA TYR A 67 -23.69 -0.23 -5.66
C TYR A 67 -23.94 0.27 -7.07
N TYR A 68 -25.14 0.75 -7.37
CA TYR A 68 -25.40 1.37 -8.65
C TYR A 68 -26.44 2.48 -8.52
N ARG A 69 -26.34 3.48 -9.41
CA ARG A 69 -27.32 4.57 -9.51
C ARG A 69 -27.28 5.21 -10.88
N GLN A 70 -28.44 5.67 -11.33
CA GLN A 70 -28.55 6.68 -12.38
C GLN A 70 -28.65 8.07 -11.75
N THR A 71 -28.03 9.07 -12.36
CA THR A 71 -28.02 10.44 -11.83
C THR A 71 -27.97 11.48 -12.95
N GLN A 72 -28.65 12.61 -12.73
CA GLN A 72 -28.55 13.83 -13.53
C GLN A 72 -27.91 14.97 -12.71
N ASN A 73 -27.22 14.63 -11.61
CA ASN A 73 -26.62 15.60 -10.73
C ASN A 73 -25.52 16.39 -11.48
N SER A 74 -25.69 17.71 -11.57
CA SER A 74 -24.81 18.59 -12.33
C SER A 74 -23.35 18.53 -11.87
N THR A 75 -23.08 18.33 -10.58
CA THR A 75 -21.72 18.18 -10.04
C THR A 75 -21.06 16.89 -10.51
N ILE A 76 -21.81 15.77 -10.53
CA ILE A 76 -21.29 14.49 -11.04
C ILE A 76 -21.04 14.57 -12.55
N LEU A 77 -21.97 15.17 -13.29
CA LEU A 77 -21.83 15.36 -14.73
C LEU A 77 -20.65 16.29 -15.06
N ALA A 78 -20.42 17.34 -14.26
CA ALA A 78 -19.25 18.22 -14.42
C ALA A 78 -17.94 17.45 -14.18
N LYS A 79 -17.87 16.57 -13.18
CA LYS A 79 -16.70 15.72 -12.95
C LYS A 79 -16.43 14.78 -14.12
N ALA A 80 -17.45 14.09 -14.61
CA ALA A 80 -17.33 13.22 -15.78
C ALA A 80 -16.90 14.01 -17.03
N LYS A 81 -17.50 15.18 -17.26
CA LYS A 81 -17.14 16.08 -18.34
C LYS A 81 -15.67 16.51 -18.27
N ASN A 82 -15.15 16.78 -17.07
CA ASN A 82 -13.74 17.12 -16.91
C ASN A 82 -12.81 15.95 -17.24
N GLU A 83 -13.12 14.73 -16.77
CA GLU A 83 -12.34 13.52 -17.12
C GLU A 83 -12.34 13.27 -18.64
N ILE A 84 -13.50 13.44 -19.29
CA ILE A 84 -13.65 13.28 -20.74
C ILE A 84 -12.91 14.38 -21.50
N ASN A 85 -13.03 15.65 -21.10
CA ASN A 85 -12.33 16.76 -21.75
C ASN A 85 -10.80 16.61 -21.66
N ASN A 86 -10.29 16.11 -20.53
CA ASN A 86 -8.87 15.83 -20.37
C ASN A 86 -8.40 14.70 -21.30
N ALA A 87 -9.21 13.65 -21.44
CA ALA A 87 -8.92 12.50 -22.30
C ALA A 87 -9.13 12.81 -23.80
N PHE A 88 -10.05 13.71 -24.13
CA PHE A 88 -10.44 14.07 -25.49
C PHE A 88 -10.51 15.60 -25.69
N PRO A 89 -9.37 16.31 -25.63
CA PRO A 89 -9.34 17.76 -25.76
C PRO A 89 -9.84 18.26 -27.13
N GLN A 90 -9.83 17.39 -28.14
CA GLN A 90 -10.32 17.66 -29.49
C GLN A 90 -11.84 17.63 -29.63
N LEU A 91 -12.59 17.20 -28.61
CA LEU A 91 -14.06 17.18 -28.64
C LEU A 91 -14.62 18.52 -28.15
N PRO A 92 -15.11 19.39 -29.05
CA PRO A 92 -15.73 20.64 -28.63
C PRO A 92 -17.11 20.39 -28.00
N ASN A 93 -17.43 21.14 -26.95
CA ASN A 93 -18.81 21.35 -26.45
C ASN A 93 -19.59 20.08 -26.06
N ILE A 94 -18.98 19.16 -25.30
CA ILE A 94 -19.69 18.01 -24.73
C ILE A 94 -20.76 18.48 -23.72
N ASN A 95 -22.01 18.08 -23.94
CA ASN A 95 -23.14 18.40 -23.06
C ASN A 95 -23.80 17.11 -22.57
N LEU A 96 -23.31 16.57 -21.44
CA LEU A 96 -23.78 15.31 -20.84
C LEU A 96 -25.06 15.57 -20.02
N THR A 97 -26.09 14.75 -20.20
CA THR A 97 -27.40 14.94 -19.54
C THR A 97 -27.63 13.96 -18.38
N TRP A 98 -26.99 12.78 -18.42
CA TRP A 98 -27.10 11.78 -17.35
C TRP A 98 -25.85 10.88 -17.25
N ALA A 99 -25.68 10.29 -16.07
CA ALA A 99 -24.67 9.28 -15.78
C ALA A 99 -25.28 8.06 -15.08
N PHE A 100 -24.81 6.87 -15.42
CA PHE A 100 -25.07 5.64 -14.68
C PHE A 100 -23.76 5.13 -14.09
N ILE A 101 -23.73 4.93 -12.79
CA ILE A 101 -22.54 4.52 -12.04
C ILE A 101 -22.81 3.16 -11.44
N ALA A 102 -21.90 2.20 -11.61
CA ALA A 102 -21.88 0.97 -10.82
C ALA A 102 -20.49 0.72 -10.25
N THR A 103 -20.45 0.34 -8.99
CA THR A 103 -19.24 0.06 -8.21
C THR A 103 -19.34 -1.36 -7.69
N TRP A 104 -18.39 -2.21 -8.07
CA TRP A 104 -18.13 -3.50 -7.45
C TRP A 104 -17.12 -3.27 -6.34
N TYR A 105 -17.63 -3.18 -5.12
CA TYR A 105 -16.85 -2.80 -3.95
C TYR A 105 -16.50 -4.03 -3.13
N ASN A 106 -15.20 -4.31 -3.03
CA ASN A 106 -14.65 -5.38 -2.20
C ASN A 106 -15.18 -6.78 -2.58
N VAL A 107 -15.37 -7.02 -3.86
CA VAL A 107 -15.92 -8.29 -4.35
C VAL A 107 -14.82 -9.34 -4.49
N THR A 108 -15.12 -10.60 -4.14
CA THR A 108 -14.19 -11.74 -4.29
C THR A 108 -14.56 -12.57 -5.51
N TYR A 109 -13.89 -13.70 -5.70
CA TYR A 109 -14.10 -14.65 -6.79
C TYR A 109 -14.82 -15.91 -6.33
N TYR A 110 -15.47 -16.64 -7.24
CA TYR A 110 -16.23 -17.84 -6.90
C TYR A 110 -15.50 -19.17 -7.23
N PRO A 111 -15.61 -20.18 -6.34
CA PRO A 111 -15.71 -20.02 -4.90
C PRO A 111 -14.41 -19.45 -4.32
N ASP A 112 -14.53 -18.57 -3.33
CA ASP A 112 -13.39 -18.19 -2.48
C ASP A 112 -13.32 -19.17 -1.30
N ASN A 113 -12.44 -20.16 -1.43
CA ASN A 113 -12.24 -21.20 -0.42
C ASN A 113 -11.34 -20.76 0.74
N LEU A 114 -10.95 -19.48 0.81
CA LEU A 114 -10.06 -19.01 1.87
C LEU A 114 -10.79 -18.94 3.23
N PRO A 115 -10.17 -19.50 4.29
CA PRO A 115 -10.85 -19.80 5.54
C PRO A 115 -11.30 -18.56 6.31
N ASP A 116 -10.56 -17.45 6.21
CA ASP A 116 -10.93 -16.19 6.85
C ASP A 116 -11.10 -15.05 5.87
N TYR A 117 -12.03 -14.14 6.22
CA TYR A 117 -12.28 -12.88 5.53
C TYR A 117 -10.98 -12.12 5.25
N TYR A 118 -10.01 -12.16 6.17
CA TYR A 118 -8.75 -11.44 6.05
C TYR A 118 -7.94 -11.77 4.79
N TYR A 119 -7.93 -13.04 4.37
CA TYR A 119 -7.12 -13.53 3.25
C TYR A 119 -7.79 -13.36 1.90
N ARG A 120 -9.09 -13.08 1.89
CA ARG A 120 -9.89 -12.98 0.67
C ARG A 120 -9.34 -11.86 -0.19
N LYS A 121 -8.92 -12.22 -1.40
CA LYS A 121 -8.58 -11.23 -2.42
C LYS A 121 -9.86 -10.54 -2.81
N ARG A 122 -9.85 -9.22 -2.75
CA ARG A 122 -11.02 -8.41 -3.03
C ARG A 122 -10.67 -7.32 -4.00
N ASP A 123 -11.42 -7.26 -5.06
CA ASP A 123 -11.25 -6.25 -6.09
C ASP A 123 -12.19 -5.08 -5.81
N ILE A 124 -11.73 -3.87 -6.14
CA ILE A 124 -12.55 -2.66 -6.13
C ILE A 124 -12.43 -1.99 -7.49
N PHE A 125 -13.53 -1.99 -8.23
CA PHE A 125 -13.62 -1.33 -9.52
C PHE A 125 -15.00 -0.68 -9.72
N GLN A 126 -15.03 0.37 -10.53
CA GLN A 126 -16.22 1.13 -10.84
C GLN A 126 -16.27 1.45 -12.32
N ALA A 127 -17.47 1.48 -12.87
CA ALA A 127 -17.71 2.04 -14.18
C ALA A 127 -18.79 3.13 -14.14
N THR A 128 -18.53 4.21 -14.86
CA THR A 128 -19.44 5.32 -15.06
C THR A 128 -19.73 5.44 -16.55
N LEU A 129 -20.97 5.14 -16.94
CA LEU A 129 -21.50 5.39 -18.28
C LEU A 129 -22.12 6.79 -18.29
N VAL A 130 -21.76 7.62 -19.25
CA VAL A 130 -22.22 9.02 -19.28
C VAL A 130 -22.65 9.37 -20.70
N SER A 131 -23.81 9.98 -20.85
CA SER A 131 -24.40 10.18 -22.17
C SER A 131 -25.30 11.42 -22.22
N ASN A 132 -25.64 11.80 -23.45
CA ASN A 132 -26.67 12.78 -23.78
C ASN A 132 -27.68 12.28 -24.83
N GLY A 133 -27.77 10.96 -24.99
CA GLY A 133 -28.63 10.33 -26.00
C GLY A 133 -27.96 10.13 -27.37
N ALA A 134 -26.91 10.91 -27.69
CA ALA A 134 -26.19 10.81 -28.97
C ALA A 134 -24.71 10.47 -28.79
N GLN A 135 -24.03 11.13 -27.85
CA GLN A 135 -22.65 10.87 -27.47
C GLN A 135 -22.61 10.11 -26.16
N SER A 136 -21.81 9.05 -26.10
CA SER A 136 -21.73 8.17 -24.95
C SER A 136 -20.29 7.86 -24.62
N PHE A 137 -19.98 7.87 -23.34
CA PHE A 137 -18.65 7.63 -22.81
C PHE A 137 -18.72 6.58 -21.70
N ALA A 138 -17.65 5.81 -21.57
CA ALA A 138 -17.41 4.94 -20.43
C ALA A 138 -16.13 5.38 -19.73
N ILE A 139 -16.22 5.53 -18.40
CA ILE A 139 -15.07 5.77 -17.54
C ILE A 139 -14.94 4.60 -16.58
N PHE A 140 -13.83 3.90 -16.61
CA PHE A 140 -13.50 2.84 -15.67
C PHE A 140 -12.52 3.37 -14.63
N TYR A 141 -12.75 2.99 -13.38
CA TYR A 141 -11.90 3.29 -12.24
C TYR A 141 -11.53 1.99 -11.56
N TYR A 142 -10.24 1.78 -11.37
CA TYR A 142 -9.66 0.63 -10.68
C TYR A 142 -8.88 1.15 -9.48
N ASN A 143 -9.13 0.58 -8.30
CA ASN A 143 -8.40 0.93 -7.08
C ASN A 143 -7.42 -0.19 -6.72
N GLN A 144 -7.96 -1.35 -6.35
CA GLN A 144 -7.17 -2.54 -6.06
C GLN A 144 -7.70 -3.71 -6.90
N ILE A 145 -6.78 -4.44 -7.53
CA ILE A 145 -7.04 -5.68 -8.26
C ILE A 145 -6.05 -6.71 -7.74
N LEU A 146 -6.56 -7.71 -7.04
CA LEU A 146 -5.81 -8.71 -6.30
C LEU A 146 -6.10 -10.13 -6.79
N TRP A 147 -7.18 -10.32 -7.54
CA TRP A 147 -7.54 -11.56 -8.20
C TRP A 147 -7.93 -11.33 -9.66
N THR A 148 -7.77 -12.34 -10.50
CA THR A 148 -8.09 -12.29 -11.93
C THR A 148 -9.11 -13.33 -12.34
N THR A 149 -9.27 -14.40 -11.57
CA THR A 149 -10.04 -15.59 -11.98
C THR A 149 -10.63 -16.31 -10.78
N GLY A 150 -11.88 -16.77 -10.90
CA GLY A 150 -12.49 -17.68 -9.91
C GLY A 150 -12.06 -19.13 -10.06
N ASP A 151 -12.10 -19.88 -8.97
CA ASP A 151 -11.74 -21.30 -8.95
C ASP A 151 -12.61 -22.12 -9.94
N ALA A 152 -13.90 -21.77 -10.08
CA ALA A 152 -14.79 -22.41 -11.07
C ALA A 152 -14.43 -22.06 -12.53
N SER A 153 -13.60 -21.04 -12.74
CA SER A 153 -13.05 -20.64 -14.04
C SER A 153 -11.61 -21.14 -14.25
N GLY A 154 -11.20 -22.17 -13.50
CA GLY A 154 -9.88 -22.79 -13.58
C GLY A 154 -8.80 -22.05 -12.78
N GLY A 155 -9.20 -21.10 -11.95
CA GLY A 155 -8.31 -20.40 -11.03
C GLY A 155 -7.92 -21.22 -9.82
N ASN A 156 -6.92 -20.74 -9.10
CA ASN A 156 -6.51 -21.22 -7.80
C ASN A 156 -6.13 -20.04 -6.94
N ASN A 157 -6.85 -19.84 -5.84
CA ASN A 157 -6.69 -18.68 -4.95
C ASN A 157 -6.81 -17.35 -5.72
N GLY A 158 -7.78 -17.25 -6.63
CA GLY A 158 -8.06 -16.02 -7.35
C GLY A 158 -7.15 -15.74 -8.56
N LEU A 159 -6.21 -16.63 -8.90
CA LEU A 159 -5.25 -16.44 -10.00
C LEU A 159 -5.11 -17.70 -10.84
N GLY A 160 -4.62 -17.56 -12.07
CA GLY A 160 -4.54 -18.69 -13.02
C GLY A 160 -5.91 -19.04 -13.59
N GLY A 161 -5.99 -19.88 -14.61
CA GLY A 161 -7.24 -20.17 -15.32
C GLY A 161 -7.58 -19.12 -16.38
N THR A 162 -8.87 -18.85 -16.60
CA THR A 162 -9.36 -17.83 -17.55
C THR A 162 -9.46 -16.46 -16.86
N PRO A 163 -8.57 -15.48 -17.16
CA PRO A 163 -8.58 -14.18 -16.51
C PRO A 163 -9.74 -13.29 -16.93
N ALA A 164 -10.02 -12.30 -16.09
CA ALA A 164 -11.08 -11.33 -16.31
C ALA A 164 -10.97 -10.63 -17.67
N PHE A 165 -12.13 -10.28 -18.23
CA PHE A 165 -12.23 -9.44 -19.42
C PHE A 165 -12.58 -8.00 -19.05
N ALA A 166 -11.73 -7.05 -19.41
CA ALA A 166 -12.01 -5.63 -19.33
C ALA A 166 -12.07 -5.02 -20.75
N GLY A 167 -13.19 -4.40 -21.09
CA GLY A 167 -13.40 -3.81 -22.41
C GLY A 167 -14.87 -3.74 -22.83
N PHE A 168 -15.09 -3.84 -24.14
CA PHE A 168 -16.37 -3.59 -24.81
C PHE A 168 -16.63 -4.67 -25.85
N ASP A 169 -17.85 -5.20 -25.89
CA ASP A 169 -18.30 -6.13 -26.92
C ASP A 169 -19.67 -5.66 -27.45
N ALA A 170 -19.80 -5.54 -28.78
CA ALA A 170 -21.06 -5.14 -29.42
C ALA A 170 -22.10 -6.26 -29.39
N GLY A 171 -21.66 -7.50 -29.16
CA GLY A 171 -22.48 -8.68 -29.22
C GLY A 171 -22.93 -8.99 -30.63
N ASP A 172 -22.13 -8.75 -31.66
CA ASP A 172 -22.45 -9.07 -33.06
C ASP A 172 -21.49 -10.11 -33.68
N GLY A 173 -20.62 -10.69 -32.85
CA GLY A 173 -19.61 -11.66 -33.24
C GLY A 173 -18.39 -11.05 -33.94
N GLN A 174 -18.31 -9.73 -34.11
CA GLN A 174 -17.21 -9.08 -34.83
C GLN A 174 -16.60 -7.92 -34.04
N HIS A 175 -17.41 -6.98 -33.55
CA HIS A 175 -16.90 -5.74 -32.96
C HIS A 175 -16.67 -5.90 -31.46
N ARG A 176 -15.38 -5.82 -31.08
CA ARG A 176 -14.92 -5.90 -29.69
C ARG A 176 -13.69 -5.02 -29.50
N TYR A 177 -13.58 -4.42 -28.32
CA TYR A 177 -12.37 -3.76 -27.85
C TYR A 177 -11.94 -4.38 -26.53
N THR A 178 -10.65 -4.67 -26.41
CA THR A 178 -10.05 -5.29 -25.22
C THR A 178 -9.00 -4.35 -24.66
N ILE A 179 -9.08 -4.02 -23.38
CA ILE A 179 -8.05 -3.23 -22.69
C ILE A 179 -6.74 -4.04 -22.64
N PRO A 180 -5.56 -3.42 -22.79
CA PRO A 180 -4.29 -4.12 -22.61
C PRO A 180 -4.25 -4.96 -21.32
N GLY A 181 -3.62 -6.13 -21.40
CA GLY A 181 -3.55 -7.11 -20.29
C GLY A 181 -4.84 -7.90 -20.03
N SER A 182 -6.00 -7.43 -20.48
CA SER A 182 -7.26 -8.16 -20.33
C SER A 182 -7.21 -9.56 -20.95
N CYS A 183 -7.95 -10.52 -20.36
CA CYS A 183 -7.93 -11.93 -20.76
C CYS A 183 -6.56 -12.63 -20.59
N THR A 184 -5.62 -12.01 -19.89
CA THR A 184 -4.32 -12.59 -19.53
C THR A 184 -4.04 -12.32 -18.06
N ALA A 185 -2.99 -12.94 -17.50
CA ALA A 185 -2.59 -12.70 -16.11
C ALA A 185 -2.20 -11.23 -15.86
N ASP A 186 -1.82 -10.48 -16.91
CA ASP A 186 -1.40 -9.09 -16.80
C ASP A 186 -2.54 -8.15 -16.41
N ILE A 187 -3.81 -8.56 -16.53
CA ILE A 187 -4.97 -7.74 -16.11
C ILE A 187 -4.91 -7.38 -14.62
N ILE A 188 -4.15 -8.11 -13.81
CA ILE A 188 -3.91 -7.75 -12.40
C ILE A 188 -3.29 -6.35 -12.24
N ASN A 189 -2.58 -5.87 -13.27
CA ASN A 189 -1.91 -4.57 -13.26
C ASN A 189 -2.82 -3.42 -13.74
N ILE A 190 -4.09 -3.67 -14.10
CA ILE A 190 -4.98 -2.66 -14.71
C ILE A 190 -5.18 -1.42 -13.82
N ALA A 191 -5.05 -1.55 -12.49
CA ALA A 191 -5.06 -0.41 -11.56
C ALA A 191 -3.82 0.51 -11.67
N ASN A 192 -2.73 -0.01 -12.24
CA ASN A 192 -1.48 0.72 -12.50
C ASN A 192 -1.31 1.11 -13.98
N GLU A 193 -2.36 0.96 -14.79
CA GLU A 193 -2.38 1.32 -16.20
C GLU A 193 -3.39 2.45 -16.45
N THR A 194 -3.32 3.07 -17.63
CA THR A 194 -4.23 4.16 -18.03
C THR A 194 -4.19 4.40 -19.53
N ASN A 195 -5.28 4.95 -20.08
CA ASN A 195 -5.30 5.51 -21.44
C ASN A 195 -5.48 7.05 -21.46
N CYS A 196 -5.57 7.69 -20.30
CA CYS A 196 -5.85 9.14 -20.17
C CYS A 196 -4.82 9.88 -19.30
N GLY A 197 -3.73 9.21 -18.90
CA GLY A 197 -2.65 9.81 -18.11
C GLY A 197 -2.89 9.81 -16.60
N LYS A 198 -3.92 9.10 -16.12
CA LYS A 198 -4.24 8.94 -14.70
C LYS A 198 -4.36 7.46 -14.35
N LEU A 199 -3.43 6.96 -13.53
CA LEU A 199 -3.37 5.54 -13.17
C LEU A 199 -4.71 5.03 -12.63
N GLY A 200 -5.09 3.82 -13.06
CA GLY A 200 -6.34 3.17 -12.69
C GLY A 200 -7.57 3.82 -13.33
N VAL A 201 -7.41 4.80 -14.22
CA VAL A 201 -8.51 5.47 -14.92
C VAL A 201 -8.39 5.23 -16.42
N PHE A 202 -9.49 4.77 -17.00
CA PHE A 202 -9.63 4.59 -18.44
C PHE A 202 -10.87 5.31 -18.93
N VAL A 203 -10.74 6.08 -20.00
CA VAL A 203 -11.82 6.87 -20.59
C VAL A 203 -11.98 6.48 -22.06
N PHE A 204 -13.21 6.19 -22.47
CA PHE A 204 -13.52 5.78 -23.83
C PHE A 204 -14.75 6.53 -24.34
N ARG A 205 -14.74 6.87 -25.63
CA ARG A 205 -15.95 7.24 -26.36
C ARG A 205 -16.48 5.99 -27.07
N ILE A 206 -17.76 5.71 -26.89
CA ILE A 206 -18.34 4.38 -27.17
C ILE A 206 -19.62 4.44 -28.02
N ASP A 207 -20.06 5.63 -28.45
CA ASP A 207 -21.25 5.82 -29.29
C ASP A 207 -21.06 5.44 -30.77
N ASP A 208 -19.84 5.50 -31.30
CA ASP A 208 -19.54 5.21 -32.70
C ASP A 208 -19.53 3.69 -32.99
N SER A 209 -19.46 3.30 -34.26
CA SER A 209 -19.26 1.93 -34.76
C SER A 209 -17.99 1.24 -34.23
N THR A 210 -17.05 2.00 -33.66
CA THR A 210 -15.84 1.49 -33.01
C THR A 210 -15.58 2.23 -31.70
N ILE A 211 -14.85 1.60 -30.79
CA ILE A 211 -14.43 2.25 -29.54
C ILE A 211 -13.28 3.21 -29.84
N ILE A 212 -13.45 4.46 -29.43
CA ILE A 212 -12.45 5.52 -29.61
C ILE A 212 -11.74 5.73 -28.27
N GLN A 213 -10.42 5.55 -28.30
CA GLN A 213 -9.51 5.83 -27.18
C GLN A 213 -8.83 7.20 -27.35
N PRO A 214 -8.33 7.82 -26.25
CA PRO A 214 -7.53 9.04 -26.33
C PRO A 214 -6.33 8.88 -27.26
N SER A 215 -6.01 9.93 -28.02
CA SER A 215 -4.78 9.94 -28.83
C SER A 215 -3.60 10.08 -27.89
N THR A 216 -2.75 9.06 -27.84
CA THR A 216 -1.53 9.04 -27.00
C THR A 216 -0.70 10.31 -27.22
N THR A 217 -0.53 11.13 -26.18
CA THR A 217 0.54 12.12 -26.18
C THR A 217 1.84 11.33 -25.97
N THR A 218 2.56 11.12 -27.07
CA THR A 218 3.90 10.54 -27.11
C THR A 218 4.73 10.98 -25.92
N THR A 219 5.32 9.99 -25.24
CA THR A 219 6.39 10.14 -24.26
C THR A 219 7.45 11.13 -24.76
N VAL A 220 7.53 12.31 -24.14
CA VAL A 220 8.69 13.19 -24.31
C VAL A 220 9.81 12.64 -23.43
N PRO A 221 11.01 12.34 -23.99
CA PRO A 221 12.17 11.99 -23.18
C PRO A 221 12.53 13.19 -22.29
N ILE A 222 12.55 12.98 -20.98
CA ILE A 222 13.05 13.96 -20.01
C ILE A 222 14.52 14.19 -20.34
N THR A 223 14.81 15.30 -21.02
CA THR A 223 16.18 15.73 -21.30
C THR A 223 16.63 16.56 -20.11
N THR A 224 17.67 16.07 -19.45
CA THR A 224 18.38 16.65 -18.31
C THR A 224 19.04 17.97 -18.69
N ALA A 225 18.53 19.08 -18.17
CA ALA A 225 19.31 20.28 -17.85
C ALA A 225 18.48 21.25 -17.00
N VAL A 226 18.78 21.33 -15.70
CA VAL A 226 18.32 22.41 -14.84
C VAL A 226 19.46 23.44 -14.72
N PRO A 227 19.21 24.74 -14.97
CA PRO A 227 20.20 25.79 -14.69
C PRO A 227 20.33 26.01 -13.19
N THR A 228 21.56 25.91 -12.70
CA THR A 228 21.91 26.19 -11.30
C THR A 228 21.81 27.69 -11.04
N THR A 229 20.89 28.12 -10.17
CA THR A 229 20.97 29.44 -9.54
C THR A 229 20.98 29.23 -8.04
N THR A 230 22.14 29.46 -7.43
CA THR A 230 22.40 29.30 -6.01
C THR A 230 21.95 30.56 -5.27
N THR A 231 20.96 30.44 -4.39
CA THR A 231 20.66 31.48 -3.40
C THR A 231 20.97 30.90 -2.01
N GLN A 232 22.05 31.37 -1.39
CA GLN A 232 22.39 31.05 0.00
C GLN A 232 21.38 31.70 0.95
N LEU A 233 20.85 30.91 1.88
CA LEU A 233 20.07 31.38 3.03
C LEU A 233 20.93 31.24 4.28
N THR A 234 21.28 32.37 4.89
CA THR A 234 21.97 32.46 6.18
C THR A 234 20.95 32.52 7.32
N SER A 235 21.03 31.60 8.29
CA SER A 235 20.29 31.66 9.56
C SER A 235 21.17 32.20 10.68
N THR A 236 20.60 33.05 11.54
CA THR A 236 21.24 33.60 12.74
C THR A 236 21.21 32.60 13.91
N PRO A 237 22.26 32.51 14.75
CA PRO A 237 22.30 31.60 15.89
C PRO A 237 21.70 32.23 17.17
N LYS A 238 21.01 31.43 17.98
CA LYS A 238 20.50 31.80 19.31
C LYS A 238 21.47 31.31 20.42
N PRO A 239 21.61 32.02 21.56
CA PRO A 239 22.61 31.71 22.58
C PRO A 239 22.23 30.51 23.47
N THR A 240 23.25 29.76 23.88
CA THR A 240 23.21 28.53 24.68
C THR A 240 23.12 28.82 26.17
N THR A 241 22.25 28.11 26.89
CA THR A 241 22.28 28.03 28.36
C THR A 241 22.14 26.58 28.82
N THR A 242 23.11 26.15 29.60
CA THR A 242 23.27 24.80 30.17
C THR A 242 22.76 24.72 31.60
N SER A 243 22.00 23.68 31.95
CA SER A 243 21.95 23.11 33.32
C SER A 243 21.29 21.71 33.35
N PRO A 244 21.58 20.87 34.37
CA PRO A 244 21.80 19.43 34.20
C PRO A 244 20.81 18.56 35.07
N PRO A 245 21.09 17.27 35.38
CA PRO A 245 20.28 16.12 34.96
C PRO A 245 19.44 15.49 36.09
N SER A 246 18.36 14.78 35.73
CA SER A 246 17.55 14.02 36.70
C SER A 246 17.30 12.57 36.23
N ALA A 247 17.38 11.67 37.21
CA ALA A 247 17.59 10.22 37.18
C ALA A 247 16.36 9.36 36.76
N PRO A 248 16.53 8.05 36.53
CA PRO A 248 15.62 7.21 35.74
C PRO A 248 14.58 6.45 36.59
N PRO A 249 13.45 6.00 36.00
CA PRO A 249 12.63 4.96 36.59
C PRO A 249 12.84 3.60 35.89
N THR A 250 13.39 2.69 36.68
CA THR A 250 13.12 1.26 36.83
C THR A 250 12.11 0.56 35.90
N THR A 251 12.63 -0.50 35.29
CA THR A 251 11.97 -1.65 34.66
C THR A 251 11.00 -2.41 35.56
N GLN A 252 9.86 -2.82 35.02
CA GLN A 252 9.31 -4.16 35.27
C GLN A 252 8.68 -4.71 33.99
N GLY A 253 9.25 -5.80 33.48
CA GLY A 253 8.72 -6.57 32.38
C GLY A 253 7.54 -7.41 32.82
N SER A 254 6.57 -7.54 31.93
CA SER A 254 5.55 -8.59 31.96
C SER A 254 5.62 -9.30 30.62
N THR A 255 6.25 -10.47 30.61
CA THR A 255 6.17 -11.45 29.55
C THR A 255 4.91 -12.28 29.77
N SER A 256 3.91 -12.13 28.89
CA SER A 256 2.82 -13.10 28.76
C SER A 256 3.06 -14.02 27.56
N PRO A 257 2.63 -15.29 27.62
CA PRO A 257 2.98 -16.32 26.66
C PRO A 257 2.09 -16.19 25.42
N LEU A 258 2.69 -16.11 24.23
CA LEU A 258 1.95 -15.98 22.98
C LEU A 258 1.25 -17.30 22.61
N SER A 259 -0.08 -17.26 22.67
CA SER A 259 -0.98 -18.09 21.89
C SER A 259 -0.84 -17.78 20.40
N ASN A 260 -1.15 -18.78 19.58
CA ASN A 260 -1.24 -18.74 18.11
C ASN A 260 -1.59 -17.36 17.56
N SER A 261 -0.60 -16.64 17.03
CA SER A 261 -0.78 -15.34 16.39
C SER A 261 -0.04 -15.29 15.06
N ASP A 262 -0.61 -14.49 14.16
CA ASP A 262 -0.36 -14.23 12.75
C ASP A 262 1.07 -13.80 12.32
N GLY A 263 2.06 -14.04 13.18
CA GLY A 263 3.29 -13.26 13.29
C GLY A 263 3.15 -12.23 14.41
N THR A 264 4.26 -11.67 14.86
CA THR A 264 4.24 -10.62 15.90
C THR A 264 4.29 -9.25 15.21
N PRO A 265 3.23 -8.42 15.29
CA PRO A 265 3.28 -7.03 14.83
C PRO A 265 4.50 -6.30 15.38
N CYS A 266 5.02 -5.31 14.67
CA CYS A 266 6.10 -4.48 15.21
C CYS A 266 5.64 -3.88 16.53
N ASN A 267 6.46 -3.99 17.58
CA ASN A 267 6.13 -3.37 18.84
C ASN A 267 6.15 -1.84 18.68
N CYS A 268 5.27 -1.18 19.42
CA CYS A 268 5.18 0.28 19.43
C CYS A 268 5.48 0.80 20.83
N ASP A 269 6.59 1.51 20.93
CA ASP A 269 7.10 2.22 22.09
C ASP A 269 7.68 3.55 21.59
N ASN A 270 6.95 4.63 21.83
CA ASN A 270 7.33 5.96 21.36
C ASN A 270 8.68 6.43 21.92
N SER A 271 9.08 5.93 23.09
CA SER A 271 10.34 6.30 23.75
C SER A 271 11.58 5.76 23.04
N GLY A 272 11.39 4.78 22.15
CA GLY A 272 12.46 4.22 21.31
C GLY A 272 12.35 4.59 19.84
N LEU A 273 11.59 5.63 19.46
CA LEU A 273 11.55 6.10 18.07
C LEU A 273 12.86 6.80 17.66
N TRP A 274 13.42 6.39 16.52
CA TRP A 274 14.65 6.96 15.96
C TRP A 274 14.46 7.57 14.56
N LEU A 275 13.58 8.55 14.43
CA LEU A 275 13.21 9.09 13.11
C LEU A 275 13.97 10.38 12.78
N ASP A 276 14.03 10.70 11.49
CA ASP A 276 14.12 12.09 11.04
C ASP A 276 12.71 12.52 10.64
N LEU A 277 12.07 13.31 11.51
CA LEU A 277 10.66 13.68 11.43
C LEU A 277 10.51 15.15 11.02
N ILE A 278 9.70 15.45 10.00
CA ILE A 278 9.35 16.83 9.67
C ILE A 278 7.85 17.03 9.84
N LEU A 279 7.49 18.03 10.65
CA LEU A 279 6.12 18.49 10.85
C LEU A 279 5.81 19.53 9.77
N VAL A 280 4.74 19.32 9.00
CA VAL A 280 4.33 20.19 7.88
C VAL A 280 2.91 20.67 8.14
N ILE A 281 2.77 21.94 8.53
CA ILE A 281 1.52 22.46 9.11
C ILE A 281 0.91 23.54 8.22
N ASP A 282 -0.32 23.31 7.78
CA ASP A 282 -1.13 24.31 7.10
C ASP A 282 -1.44 25.48 8.06
N ARG A 283 -1.03 26.69 7.69
CA ARG A 283 -1.23 27.95 8.44
C ARG A 283 -2.22 28.89 7.76
N SER A 284 -2.95 28.40 6.76
CA SER A 284 -3.93 29.17 5.99
C SER A 284 -5.17 29.50 6.83
N ALA A 285 -5.98 30.41 6.29
CA ALA A 285 -7.30 30.74 6.81
C ALA A 285 -8.26 29.54 6.87
N GLY A 286 -7.98 28.44 6.16
CA GLY A 286 -8.77 27.20 6.21
C GLY A 286 -8.65 26.47 7.56
N VAL A 287 -7.48 26.57 8.22
CA VAL A 287 -7.24 25.99 9.55
C VAL A 287 -7.77 26.92 10.65
N GLY A 288 -7.55 28.23 10.51
CA GLY A 288 -7.90 29.22 11.53
C GLY A 288 -6.91 29.28 12.71
N SER A 289 -6.98 30.36 13.51
CA SER A 289 -6.09 30.58 14.66
C SER A 289 -6.27 29.55 15.77
N ASP A 290 -7.52 29.25 16.09
CA ASP A 290 -7.88 28.25 17.09
C ASP A 290 -7.48 26.87 16.61
N GLY A 291 -7.54 26.65 15.29
CA GLY A 291 -7.15 25.40 14.70
C GLY A 291 -5.66 25.10 14.77
N LEU A 292 -4.83 26.11 14.53
CA LEU A 292 -3.39 26.00 14.75
C LEU A 292 -3.04 25.69 16.21
N SER A 293 -3.80 26.24 17.15
CA SER A 293 -3.63 25.98 18.58
C SER A 293 -3.99 24.53 18.92
N ALA A 294 -5.07 24.00 18.32
CA ALA A 294 -5.47 22.60 18.46
C ALA A 294 -4.46 21.63 17.84
N ILE A 295 -3.94 21.93 16.64
CA ILE A 295 -2.88 21.15 15.98
C ILE A 295 -1.63 21.11 16.86
N GLY A 296 -1.21 22.25 17.44
CA GLY A 296 -0.11 22.32 18.39
C GLY A 296 -0.32 21.39 19.58
N GLY A 297 -1.50 21.41 20.19
CA GLY A 297 -1.87 20.51 21.28
C GLY A 297 -1.82 19.02 20.90
N GLN A 298 -2.32 18.64 19.71
CA GLN A 298 -2.23 17.26 19.23
C GLN A 298 -0.78 16.82 19.00
N LEU A 299 0.04 17.67 18.37
CA LEU A 299 1.45 17.36 18.13
C LEU A 299 2.24 17.22 19.43
N LEU A 300 1.95 18.04 20.44
CA LEU A 300 2.52 17.86 21.78
C LEU A 300 2.14 16.49 22.36
N ALA A 301 0.86 16.11 22.29
CA ALA A 301 0.41 14.81 22.77
C ALA A 301 1.02 13.63 22.00
N ILE A 302 1.26 13.79 20.68
CA ILE A 302 1.94 12.81 19.82
C ILE A 302 3.40 12.64 20.22
N LEU A 303 4.09 13.77 20.47
CA LEU A 303 5.54 13.82 20.61
C LEU A 303 6.06 13.80 22.06
N ASP A 304 5.19 13.91 23.06
CA ASP A 304 5.55 13.95 24.50
C ASP A 304 6.47 12.80 24.94
N SER A 305 6.24 11.59 24.43
CA SER A 305 7.06 10.41 24.73
C SER A 305 8.15 10.12 23.70
N VAL A 306 8.34 11.00 22.71
CA VAL A 306 9.35 10.83 21.66
C VAL A 306 10.67 11.46 22.10
N PRO A 307 11.81 10.75 22.01
CA PRO A 307 13.12 11.27 22.44
C PRO A 307 13.67 12.31 21.46
N VAL A 308 13.11 13.53 21.45
CA VAL A 308 13.57 14.62 20.59
C VAL A 308 14.95 15.11 21.03
N ALA A 309 15.97 14.93 20.18
CA ALA A 309 17.34 15.35 20.47
C ALA A 309 18.19 15.47 19.19
N GLN A 310 19.42 16.00 19.34
CA GLN A 310 20.46 15.93 18.29
C GLN A 310 21.51 14.83 18.54
N SER A 311 21.55 14.27 19.75
CA SER A 311 22.39 13.14 20.15
C SER A 311 21.78 12.46 21.37
N GLY A 312 21.91 11.14 21.52
CA GLY A 312 21.32 10.40 22.64
C GLY A 312 22.15 9.17 23.06
N GLN A 313 21.93 8.68 24.29
CA GLN A 313 22.53 7.42 24.75
C GLN A 313 21.97 6.26 23.92
N GLY A 314 22.85 5.48 23.30
CA GLY A 314 22.43 4.33 22.47
C GLY A 314 21.84 4.69 21.11
N ASP A 315 21.96 5.95 20.64
CA ASP A 315 21.54 6.43 19.31
C ASP A 315 20.02 6.44 18.98
N PHE A 316 19.17 6.05 19.93
CA PHE A 316 17.71 6.08 19.79
C PHE A 316 17.14 7.44 20.17
N TYR A 317 17.19 8.37 19.23
CA TYR A 317 16.59 9.70 19.35
C TYR A 317 15.89 10.11 18.06
N THR A 318 14.94 11.03 18.10
CA THR A 318 14.29 11.57 16.90
C THR A 318 14.74 13.00 16.67
N ARG A 319 15.15 13.31 15.44
CA ARG A 319 15.37 14.71 15.01
C ARG A 319 14.08 15.24 14.43
N VAL A 320 13.70 16.45 14.83
CA VAL A 320 12.46 17.09 14.36
C VAL A 320 12.77 18.35 13.57
N GLY A 321 12.07 18.56 12.47
CA GLY A 321 11.97 19.83 11.77
C GLY A 321 10.52 20.32 11.76
N LEU A 322 10.31 21.63 11.62
CA LEU A 322 9.00 22.26 11.56
C LEU A 322 8.92 23.19 10.35
N VAL A 323 7.96 22.92 9.49
CA VAL A 323 7.63 23.68 8.29
C VAL A 323 6.17 24.10 8.38
N VAL A 324 5.89 25.38 8.17
CA VAL A 324 4.53 25.92 8.08
C VAL A 324 4.27 26.44 6.68
N TYR A 325 3.08 26.19 6.13
CA TYR A 325 2.77 26.54 4.73
C TYR A 325 1.35 27.09 4.54
N SER A 326 1.21 27.94 3.53
CA SER A 326 -0.06 28.40 2.96
C SER A 326 0.15 28.62 1.45
N GLY A 327 -0.02 29.81 0.89
CA GLY A 327 0.46 30.14 -0.46
C GLY A 327 1.98 30.25 -0.58
N ASP A 328 2.66 30.46 0.55
CA ASP A 328 4.12 30.43 0.73
C ASP A 328 4.53 29.37 1.76
N VAL A 329 5.84 29.10 1.89
CA VAL A 329 6.38 28.13 2.84
C VAL A 329 7.44 28.79 3.71
N GLN A 330 7.37 28.54 5.01
CA GLN A 330 8.37 28.97 5.99
C GLN A 330 8.92 27.76 6.74
N VAL A 331 10.24 27.58 6.72
CA VAL A 331 10.94 26.64 7.58
C VAL A 331 11.16 27.32 8.93
N VAL A 332 10.45 26.88 9.96
CA VAL A 332 10.63 27.38 11.34
C VAL A 332 11.92 26.81 11.91
N GLY A 333 12.14 25.51 11.73
CA GLY A 333 13.35 24.81 12.14
C GLY A 333 13.65 23.62 11.23
N ASN A 334 14.91 23.43 10.85
CA ASN A 334 15.35 22.22 10.15
C ASN A 334 15.64 21.08 11.15
N LEU A 335 16.06 19.91 10.66
CA LEU A 335 16.34 18.73 11.49
C LEU A 335 17.46 18.91 12.53
N THR A 336 18.26 19.98 12.44
CA THR A 336 19.33 20.31 13.40
C THR A 336 18.96 21.41 14.38
N TYR A 337 17.75 21.97 14.28
CA TYR A 337 17.35 23.16 15.01
C TYR A 337 16.97 22.84 16.47
N TYR A 338 15.99 21.96 16.67
CA TYR A 338 15.49 21.61 18.01
C TYR A 338 16.44 20.67 18.74
N GLN A 339 16.93 21.07 19.93
CA GLN A 339 17.88 20.26 20.71
C GLN A 339 17.18 19.34 21.72
N SER A 340 15.95 19.68 22.11
CA SER A 340 15.12 18.93 23.05
C SER A 340 13.63 19.00 22.69
N PHE A 341 12.80 18.20 23.38
CA PHE A 341 11.35 18.34 23.30
C PHE A 341 10.88 19.71 23.81
N ASP A 342 11.50 20.27 24.85
CA ASP A 342 11.16 21.58 25.39
C ASP A 342 11.35 22.71 24.36
N ASP A 343 12.41 22.63 23.54
CA ASP A 343 12.65 23.60 22.47
C ASP A 343 11.53 23.57 21.42
N LEU A 344 11.13 22.36 21.03
CA LEU A 344 10.03 22.14 20.08
C LEU A 344 8.69 22.59 20.66
N MET A 345 8.45 22.28 21.94
CA MET A 345 7.22 22.61 22.63
C MET A 345 6.93 24.12 22.60
N MET A 346 7.94 24.96 22.76
CA MET A 346 7.78 26.42 22.72
C MET A 346 7.24 26.92 21.38
N ASP A 347 7.69 26.35 20.26
CA ASP A 347 7.17 26.70 18.93
C ASP A 347 5.78 26.10 18.69
N LEU A 348 5.53 24.88 19.18
CA LEU A 348 4.23 24.20 19.04
C LEU A 348 3.10 24.90 19.80
N ILE A 349 3.35 25.35 21.03
CA ILE A 349 2.39 26.13 21.84
C ILE A 349 2.06 27.47 21.16
N ASN A 350 3.03 28.07 20.47
CA ASN A 350 2.90 29.37 19.83
C ASN A 350 2.67 29.28 18.32
N LEU A 351 2.17 28.16 17.79
CA LEU A 351 1.93 27.99 16.34
C LEU A 351 1.05 29.08 15.74
N ASN A 352 0.11 29.61 16.52
CA ASN A 352 -0.79 30.68 16.09
C ASN A 352 -0.06 31.97 15.66
N GLN A 353 1.18 32.18 16.10
CA GLN A 353 1.99 33.32 15.63
C GLN A 353 2.25 33.29 14.11
N TYR A 354 2.20 32.09 13.51
CA TYR A 354 2.43 31.90 12.09
C TYR A 354 1.15 32.00 11.25
N TYR A 355 -0.01 32.22 11.86
CA TYR A 355 -1.31 32.24 11.18
C TYR A 355 -1.40 33.30 10.08
N LYS A 356 -1.96 32.91 8.92
CA LYS A 356 -2.18 33.80 7.76
C LYS A 356 -3.68 33.99 7.51
N ALA A 357 -4.32 34.86 8.29
CA ALA A 357 -5.77 35.08 8.27
C ALA A 357 -6.40 35.41 6.90
N ASN A 358 -5.63 36.01 5.99
CA ASN A 358 -6.11 36.41 4.66
C ASN A 358 -5.65 35.47 3.54
N ASP A 359 -4.86 34.45 3.84
CA ASP A 359 -4.36 33.50 2.86
C ASP A 359 -5.21 32.24 2.90
N ARG A 360 -6.01 32.00 1.85
CA ARG A 360 -6.86 30.80 1.74
C ARG A 360 -6.20 29.68 0.96
N ILE A 361 -4.93 29.85 0.58
CA ILE A 361 -4.20 28.89 -0.23
C ILE A 361 -3.46 27.92 0.71
N ALA A 362 -3.57 26.62 0.42
CA ALA A 362 -2.77 25.57 1.05
C ALA A 362 -1.95 24.84 -0.03
N ASP A 363 -0.76 25.36 -0.34
CA ASP A 363 0.13 24.86 -1.40
C ASP A 363 0.98 23.67 -0.90
N ILE A 364 0.36 22.49 -0.88
CA ILE A 364 0.99 21.24 -0.42
C ILE A 364 2.23 20.90 -1.27
N GLY A 365 2.20 21.18 -2.58
CA GLY A 365 3.30 20.87 -3.49
C GLY A 365 4.59 21.57 -3.07
N LYS A 366 4.54 22.89 -2.83
CA LYS A 366 5.70 23.64 -2.32
C LYS A 366 6.16 23.16 -0.95
N ALA A 367 5.23 22.81 -0.06
CA ALA A 367 5.55 22.32 1.27
C ALA A 367 6.33 21.00 1.21
N LEU A 368 5.90 20.05 0.37
CA LEU A 368 6.58 18.78 0.15
C LEU A 368 7.95 18.96 -0.54
N ILE A 369 8.09 19.85 -1.52
CA ILE A 369 9.39 20.18 -2.13
C ILE A 369 10.38 20.70 -1.08
N THR A 370 9.92 21.63 -0.24
CA THR A 370 10.75 22.19 0.84
C THR A 370 11.16 21.11 1.84
N THR A 371 10.22 20.25 2.23
CA THR A 371 10.44 19.12 3.13
C THR A 371 11.47 18.14 2.55
N LYS A 372 11.33 17.78 1.27
CA LYS A 372 12.30 16.93 0.55
C LYS A 372 13.70 17.55 0.55
N THR A 373 13.79 18.86 0.32
CA THR A 373 15.07 19.59 0.32
C THR A 373 15.77 19.53 1.68
N ILE A 374 15.01 19.64 2.78
CA ILE A 374 15.56 19.48 4.14
C ILE A 374 16.12 18.06 4.35
N PHE A 375 15.40 17.03 3.91
CA PHE A 375 15.88 15.65 4.00
C PHE A 375 17.13 15.38 3.13
N ASP A 376 17.21 15.99 1.96
CA ASP A 376 18.34 15.83 1.04
C ASP A 376 19.60 16.57 1.55
N ALA A 377 19.43 17.74 2.16
CA ALA A 377 20.55 18.49 2.75
C ALA A 377 21.22 17.75 3.92
N GLN A 378 20.47 16.90 4.63
CA GLN A 378 20.95 16.15 5.80
C GLN A 378 21.53 14.78 5.45
N SER A 379 21.14 14.19 4.31
CA SER A 379 21.67 12.90 3.86
C SER A 379 23.15 12.95 3.46
N THR A 380 23.68 14.14 3.16
CA THR A 380 25.07 14.36 2.76
C THR A 380 26.03 14.57 3.93
N ASN A 381 25.52 14.92 5.13
CA ASN A 381 26.34 15.39 6.24
C ASN A 381 26.35 14.48 7.48
N GLN A 382 25.46 13.48 7.58
CA GLN A 382 25.45 12.57 8.73
C GLN A 382 25.18 11.11 8.32
N GLN A 383 26.05 10.18 8.77
CA GLN A 383 25.90 8.73 8.68
C GLN A 383 24.80 8.19 9.63
N ARG A 384 23.67 8.89 9.70
CA ARG A 384 22.54 8.52 10.53
C ARG A 384 21.60 7.64 9.72
N ASN A 385 21.51 6.38 10.12
CA ASN A 385 20.72 5.35 9.46
C ASN A 385 19.26 5.36 9.95
N ALA A 386 18.68 6.56 10.04
CA ALA A 386 17.33 6.79 10.51
C ALA A 386 16.36 6.87 9.33
N ARG A 387 15.11 6.44 9.56
CA ARG A 387 14.06 6.57 8.56
C ARG A 387 13.45 7.96 8.60
N LYS A 388 12.94 8.38 7.45
CA LYS A 388 12.37 9.72 7.26
C LYS A 388 10.86 9.62 7.37
N ALA A 389 10.25 10.52 8.13
CA ALA A 389 8.80 10.60 8.29
C ALA A 389 8.33 12.05 8.21
N VAL A 390 7.12 12.26 7.72
CA VAL A 390 6.45 13.55 7.63
C VAL A 390 5.10 13.41 8.31
N ILE A 391 4.74 14.37 9.18
CA ILE A 391 3.35 14.54 9.64
C ILE A 391 2.83 15.81 8.99
N LEU A 392 1.87 15.66 8.08
CA LEU A 392 1.30 16.74 7.30
C LEU A 392 -0.14 17.02 7.74
N TYR A 393 -0.37 18.19 8.34
CA TYR A 393 -1.71 18.68 8.63
C TYR A 393 -2.19 19.60 7.51
N ALA A 394 -3.37 19.33 6.96
CA ALA A 394 -3.96 20.12 5.88
C ALA A 394 -5.45 20.34 6.11
N SER A 395 -5.95 21.56 5.87
CA SER A 395 -7.39 21.87 5.87
C SER A 395 -8.08 21.60 4.54
N SER A 396 -7.31 21.45 3.47
CA SER A 396 -7.81 21.23 2.12
C SER A 396 -6.72 20.65 1.21
N TYR A 397 -7.13 20.02 0.11
CA TYR A 397 -6.22 19.54 -0.92
C TYR A 397 -6.27 20.46 -2.15
N ASN A 398 -5.21 21.26 -2.36
CA ASN A 398 -5.10 22.14 -3.51
C ASN A 398 -3.91 21.76 -4.40
N LYS A 399 -4.18 21.40 -5.65
CA LYS A 399 -3.17 21.26 -6.70
C LYS A 399 -3.03 22.60 -7.43
N ILE A 400 -1.91 23.29 -7.22
CA ILE A 400 -1.68 24.63 -7.77
C ILE A 400 -0.68 24.56 -8.94
N ASN A 401 0.61 24.53 -8.63
CA ASN A 401 1.69 24.54 -9.62
C ASN A 401 2.46 23.23 -9.63
N ASP A 402 2.87 22.77 -8.45
CA ASP A 402 3.59 21.51 -8.28
C ASP A 402 2.63 20.40 -7.89
N ASP A 403 2.71 19.25 -8.56
CA ASP A 403 1.79 18.13 -8.31
C ASP A 403 2.18 17.37 -7.03
N PRO A 404 1.39 17.48 -5.93
CA PRO A 404 1.73 16.86 -4.66
C PRO A 404 1.85 15.34 -4.75
N VAL A 405 1.06 14.69 -5.62
CA VAL A 405 1.10 13.23 -5.84
C VAL A 405 2.45 12.79 -6.39
N THR A 406 2.98 13.53 -7.37
CA THR A 406 4.26 13.20 -7.99
C THR A 406 5.41 13.35 -6.99
N ILE A 407 5.39 14.41 -6.19
CA ILE A 407 6.43 14.66 -5.17
C ILE A 407 6.36 13.62 -4.06
N ALA A 408 5.15 13.33 -3.57
CA ALA A 408 4.93 12.31 -2.55
C ALA A 408 5.38 10.92 -3.02
N ALA A 409 5.08 10.54 -4.27
CA ALA A 409 5.56 9.30 -4.86
C ALA A 409 7.10 9.22 -4.89
N GLN A 410 7.79 10.31 -5.24
CA GLN A 410 9.24 10.37 -5.17
C GLN A 410 9.78 10.21 -3.74
N MET A 411 9.13 10.88 -2.77
CA MET A 411 9.49 10.77 -1.35
C MET A 411 9.29 9.34 -0.83
N ASN A 412 8.15 8.71 -1.13
CA ASN A 412 7.84 7.32 -0.78
C ASN A 412 8.87 6.34 -1.39
N ASN A 413 9.23 6.52 -2.66
CA ASN A 413 10.27 5.73 -3.33
C ASN A 413 11.66 5.91 -2.70
N SER A 414 11.91 7.05 -2.04
CA SER A 414 13.12 7.30 -1.25
C SER A 414 13.00 6.86 0.22
N ASN A 415 12.06 5.97 0.53
CA ASN A 415 11.77 5.43 1.87
C ASN A 415 11.37 6.50 2.90
N THR A 416 10.73 7.58 2.46
CA THR A 416 10.11 8.57 3.35
C THR A 416 8.66 8.20 3.59
N PHE A 417 8.19 8.29 4.83
CA PHE A 417 6.79 8.03 5.19
C PHE A 417 6.05 9.35 5.27
N ILE A 418 4.89 9.46 4.62
CA ILE A 418 4.04 10.64 4.70
C ILE A 418 2.77 10.27 5.44
N ILE A 419 2.61 10.81 6.64
CA ILE A 419 1.42 10.67 7.47
C ILE A 419 0.61 11.94 7.28
N THR A 420 -0.61 11.84 6.75
CA THR A 420 -1.48 13.00 6.54
C THR A 420 -2.59 13.02 7.58
N VAL A 421 -2.86 14.19 8.15
CA VAL A 421 -4.00 14.44 9.02
C VAL A 421 -4.84 15.53 8.38
N ASP A 422 -6.07 15.17 8.02
CA ASP A 422 -7.06 16.11 7.53
C ASP A 422 -7.64 16.91 8.70
N TYR A 423 -7.56 18.24 8.63
CA TYR A 423 -7.97 19.12 9.71
C TYR A 423 -9.35 19.73 9.42
N HIS A 424 -10.34 19.38 10.26
CA HIS A 424 -11.75 19.83 10.19
C HIS A 424 -12.62 19.32 9.03
N ASP A 425 -12.19 18.34 8.25
CA ASP A 425 -13.05 17.80 7.19
C ASP A 425 -14.06 16.74 7.69
N ASN A 426 -15.24 17.21 8.10
CA ASN A 426 -16.37 16.33 8.39
C ASN A 426 -16.99 15.69 7.14
N SER A 427 -16.58 16.08 5.92
CA SER A 427 -17.10 15.55 4.66
C SER A 427 -16.30 14.36 4.12
N GLY A 428 -15.09 14.13 4.64
CA GLY A 428 -14.16 13.06 4.24
C GLY A 428 -13.69 13.16 2.78
N VAL A 429 -13.80 14.34 2.16
CA VAL A 429 -13.37 14.61 0.78
C VAL A 429 -11.89 14.93 0.74
N ALA A 430 -11.40 15.80 1.62
CA ALA A 430 -9.98 16.11 1.76
C ALA A 430 -9.22 14.87 2.24
N THR A 431 -9.78 14.06 3.13
CA THR A 431 -9.15 12.81 3.60
C THR A 431 -8.87 11.85 2.44
N LYS A 432 -9.83 11.73 1.50
CA LYS A 432 -9.69 10.91 0.28
C LYS A 432 -8.71 11.47 -0.76
N LEU A 433 -8.45 12.78 -0.73
CA LEU A 433 -7.48 13.40 -1.62
C LEU A 433 -6.08 13.35 -1.01
N LEU A 434 -5.97 13.54 0.30
CA LEU A 434 -4.74 13.41 1.07
C LEU A 434 -4.21 11.97 1.08
N SER A 435 -5.08 10.96 0.98
CA SER A 435 -4.66 9.56 0.82
C SER A 435 -3.87 9.30 -0.48
N GLN A 436 -3.94 10.18 -1.48
CA GLN A 436 -3.14 10.07 -2.71
C GLN A 436 -1.66 10.48 -2.50
N ILE A 437 -1.37 11.20 -1.42
CA ILE A 437 -0.02 11.68 -1.08
C ILE A 437 0.53 11.06 0.20
N SER A 438 -0.31 10.44 1.02
CA SER A 438 0.15 9.70 2.19
C SER A 438 0.88 8.42 1.79
N THR A 439 1.72 7.90 2.68
CA THR A 439 2.04 6.47 2.66
C THR A 439 0.71 5.71 2.71
N PRO A 440 0.56 4.60 1.96
CA PRO A 440 -0.66 3.81 1.99
C PRO A 440 -1.12 3.54 3.43
N PHE A 441 -2.39 3.86 3.71
CA PHE A 441 -3.05 3.64 5.00
C PHE A 441 -2.51 4.50 6.17
N MET A 442 -1.82 5.60 5.87
CA MET A 442 -1.38 6.61 6.84
C MET A 442 -2.07 7.97 6.61
N ASN A 443 -3.36 7.93 6.28
CA ASN A 443 -4.22 9.11 6.16
C ASN A 443 -5.31 9.06 7.24
N PHE A 444 -5.38 10.09 8.07
CA PHE A 444 -6.26 10.17 9.23
C PHE A 444 -7.07 11.46 9.20
N SER A 445 -8.12 11.55 10.00
CA SER A 445 -8.88 12.78 10.21
C SER A 445 -8.69 13.29 11.64
N SER A 446 -8.58 14.60 11.81
CA SER A 446 -8.55 15.22 13.13
C SER A 446 -9.86 15.04 13.91
N THR A 447 -10.93 14.60 13.25
CA THR A 447 -12.28 14.43 13.80
C THR A 447 -12.71 12.96 13.92
N ASP A 448 -11.78 12.00 13.80
CA ASP A 448 -12.09 10.58 13.96
C ASP A 448 -12.73 10.29 15.33
N ALA A 449 -13.68 9.34 15.34
CA ALA A 449 -14.69 9.19 16.37
C ALA A 449 -14.16 8.50 17.66
N GLY A 450 -13.48 9.26 18.50
CA GLY A 450 -13.08 8.84 19.84
C GLY A 450 -12.10 9.81 20.48
N ASP A 451 -12.08 9.86 21.82
CA ASP A 451 -11.12 10.71 22.54
C ASP A 451 -9.68 10.32 22.16
N ASN A 452 -8.95 11.24 21.53
CA ASN A 452 -7.55 11.09 21.10
C ASN A 452 -7.31 10.03 20.00
N GLU A 453 -8.31 9.63 19.22
CA GLU A 453 -8.13 8.60 18.18
C GLU A 453 -7.05 8.96 17.16
N ALA A 454 -7.15 10.15 16.54
CA ALA A 454 -6.15 10.64 15.58
C ALA A 454 -4.72 10.69 16.16
N VAL A 455 -4.58 11.06 17.44
CA VAL A 455 -3.29 11.07 18.14
C VAL A 455 -2.70 9.65 18.22
N ASN A 456 -3.52 8.66 18.56
CA ASN A 456 -3.08 7.27 18.67
C ASN A 456 -2.77 6.65 17.30
N GLU A 457 -3.52 7.01 16.27
CA GLU A 457 -3.26 6.59 14.89
C GLU A 457 -1.93 7.13 14.37
N VAL A 458 -1.65 8.43 14.56
CA VAL A 458 -0.38 9.03 14.17
C VAL A 458 0.80 8.42 14.95
N LYS A 459 0.65 8.18 16.26
CA LYS A 459 1.67 7.47 17.06
C LYS A 459 1.96 6.08 16.49
N THR A 460 0.91 5.33 16.17
CA THR A 460 1.05 3.99 15.56
C THR A 460 1.73 4.07 14.19
N ALA A 461 1.37 5.06 13.36
CA ALA A 461 1.99 5.28 12.07
C ALA A 461 3.49 5.62 12.17
N LEU A 462 3.90 6.40 13.19
CA LEU A 462 5.31 6.65 13.48
C LEU A 462 6.05 5.36 13.87
N CYS A 463 5.45 4.50 14.68
CA CYS A 463 6.01 3.18 15.00
C CYS A 463 6.19 2.31 13.74
N TYR A 464 5.22 2.30 12.84
CA TYR A 464 5.35 1.59 11.56
C TYR A 464 6.38 2.22 10.62
N ALA A 465 6.51 3.55 10.61
CA ALA A 465 7.58 4.22 9.89
C ALA A 465 8.97 3.84 10.45
N ASN A 466 9.09 3.70 11.77
CA ASN A 466 10.29 3.23 12.45
C ASN A 466 10.56 1.74 12.18
N CYS A 467 9.51 0.93 12.01
CA CYS A 467 9.66 -0.50 11.81
C CYS A 467 10.30 -0.84 10.45
N ALA A 468 11.46 -1.48 10.48
CA ALA A 468 12.31 -1.65 9.32
C ALA A 468 12.98 -3.02 9.25
N CYS A 469 12.90 -3.64 8.09
CA CYS A 469 13.62 -4.87 7.80
C CYS A 469 15.05 -4.61 7.29
N PRO A 470 15.98 -5.58 7.41
CA PRO A 470 17.32 -5.44 6.84
C PRO A 470 17.26 -5.28 5.32
N SER A 471 18.32 -4.73 4.74
CA SER A 471 18.45 -4.66 3.29
C SER A 471 18.31 -6.04 2.63
N GLN A 472 17.70 -6.09 1.44
CA GLN A 472 17.47 -7.32 0.66
C GLN A 472 16.52 -8.34 1.31
N THR A 473 15.67 -7.88 2.22
CA THR A 473 14.60 -8.69 2.80
C THR A 473 13.25 -8.04 2.52
N VAL A 474 12.18 -8.83 2.57
CA VAL A 474 10.81 -8.38 2.34
C VAL A 474 10.05 -8.48 3.66
N GLN A 475 9.54 -7.35 4.14
CA GLN A 475 8.78 -7.28 5.40
C GLN A 475 7.37 -7.84 5.23
N LEU A 476 6.96 -8.70 6.15
CA LEU A 476 5.57 -9.13 6.26
C LEU A 476 4.69 -7.93 6.61
N LYS A 477 3.69 -7.72 5.77
CA LYS A 477 2.70 -6.67 5.90
C LYS A 477 1.35 -7.28 5.60
N THR A 478 0.33 -6.77 6.28
CA THR A 478 -1.03 -7.17 6.03
C THR A 478 -1.94 -5.96 6.05
N TYR A 479 -3.09 -6.10 5.41
CA TYR A 479 -4.03 -5.01 5.25
C TYR A 479 -5.40 -5.43 5.76
N ASP A 480 -5.93 -4.68 6.72
CA ASP A 480 -7.30 -4.80 7.19
C ASP A 480 -8.18 -3.78 6.44
N PRO A 481 -9.02 -4.23 5.49
CA PRO A 481 -9.88 -3.35 4.72
C PRO A 481 -11.08 -2.81 5.50
N THR A 482 -11.43 -3.42 6.64
CA THR A 482 -12.59 -3.00 7.44
C THR A 482 -12.34 -1.64 8.07
N ILE A 483 -11.10 -1.42 8.50
CA ILE A 483 -10.62 -0.18 9.10
C ILE A 483 -9.60 0.56 8.21
N GLN A 484 -9.35 0.07 6.99
CA GLN A 484 -8.38 0.61 6.04
C GLN A 484 -6.97 0.79 6.65
N ARG A 485 -6.50 -0.17 7.46
CA ARG A 485 -5.20 -0.09 8.13
C ARG A 485 -4.25 -1.18 7.66
N GLN A 486 -2.98 -0.81 7.49
CA GLN A 486 -1.91 -1.76 7.22
C GLN A 486 -1.09 -2.02 8.47
N THR A 487 -0.94 -3.30 8.81
CA THR A 487 -0.11 -3.76 9.92
C THR A 487 1.24 -4.20 9.40
N TYR A 488 2.30 -3.68 10.03
CA TYR A 488 3.68 -4.07 9.77
C TYR A 488 4.10 -5.08 10.84
N TYR A 489 4.68 -6.20 10.41
CA TYR A 489 5.14 -7.27 11.30
C TYR A 489 6.64 -7.20 11.50
N SER A 490 7.07 -7.79 12.61
CA SER A 490 8.47 -7.99 12.94
C SER A 490 9.11 -9.15 12.15
N ASP A 491 8.39 -9.78 11.23
CA ASP A 491 8.91 -10.85 10.36
C ASP A 491 9.40 -10.28 9.01
N CYS A 492 10.68 -10.46 8.72
CA CYS A 492 11.30 -10.16 7.43
C CYS A 492 11.76 -11.44 6.76
N PHE A 493 11.58 -11.57 5.45
CA PHE A 493 11.90 -12.79 4.73
C PHE A 493 12.91 -12.56 3.62
N GLN A 494 13.81 -13.51 3.44
CA GLN A 494 14.82 -13.50 2.38
C GLN A 494 14.98 -14.91 1.83
N GLY A 495 14.67 -15.09 0.55
CA GLY A 495 14.95 -16.35 -0.12
C GLY A 495 16.40 -16.39 -0.61
N ILE A 496 17.02 -17.56 -0.48
CA ILE A 496 18.36 -17.83 -0.98
C ILE A 496 18.25 -18.95 -2.00
N ALA A 497 18.41 -18.58 -3.28
CA ALA A 497 18.23 -19.50 -4.41
C ALA A 497 19.35 -20.56 -4.53
N THR A 498 20.51 -20.33 -3.91
CA THR A 498 21.60 -21.31 -3.91
C THR A 498 21.27 -22.45 -2.96
N GLY A 499 21.14 -23.66 -3.50
CA GLY A 499 20.73 -24.81 -2.71
C GLY A 499 21.80 -25.29 -1.74
N THR A 500 21.37 -25.83 -0.59
CA THR A 500 22.22 -26.54 0.37
C THR A 500 21.39 -27.54 1.17
N TYR A 501 22.04 -28.36 2.00
CA TYR A 501 21.34 -29.26 2.92
C TYR A 501 20.64 -28.49 4.03
N TYR A 502 19.49 -28.99 4.49
CA TYR A 502 18.66 -28.38 5.55
C TYR A 502 19.50 -27.88 6.74
N LYS A 503 20.34 -28.74 7.33
CA LYS A 503 21.17 -28.39 8.49
C LYS A 503 22.12 -27.22 8.25
N TYR A 504 22.58 -27.03 7.01
CA TYR A 504 23.45 -25.91 6.65
C TYR A 504 22.64 -24.67 6.28
N ALA A 505 21.45 -24.83 5.72
CA ALA A 505 20.51 -23.73 5.51
C ALA A 505 20.15 -23.06 6.85
N GLU A 506 19.89 -23.85 7.90
CA GLU A 506 19.73 -23.36 9.27
C GLU A 506 20.91 -22.53 9.73
N LYS A 507 22.14 -23.07 9.60
CA LYS A 507 23.36 -22.35 9.99
C LYS A 507 23.57 -21.05 9.21
N VAL A 508 23.23 -21.01 7.93
CA VAL A 508 23.32 -19.76 7.16
C VAL A 508 22.31 -18.73 7.66
N CYS A 509 21.07 -19.11 7.95
CA CYS A 509 20.10 -18.17 8.52
C CYS A 509 20.52 -17.68 9.93
N GLU A 510 21.11 -18.55 10.76
CA GLU A 510 21.66 -18.16 12.08
C GLU A 510 22.74 -17.08 11.95
N THR A 511 23.65 -17.18 10.96
CA THR A 511 24.68 -16.13 10.72
C THR A 511 24.09 -14.77 10.35
N ARG A 512 22.81 -14.74 9.93
CA ARG A 512 22.05 -13.52 9.63
C ARG A 512 21.19 -13.06 10.81
N LYS A 513 21.43 -13.59 12.02
CA LYS A 513 20.60 -13.36 13.21
C LYS A 513 19.12 -13.72 12.97
N GLY A 514 18.88 -14.78 12.19
CA GLY A 514 17.55 -15.26 11.82
C GLY A 514 17.44 -16.78 11.93
N THR A 515 16.31 -17.32 11.51
CA THR A 515 16.02 -18.75 11.46
C THR A 515 15.56 -19.14 10.06
N LEU A 516 15.46 -20.43 9.77
CA LEU A 516 14.65 -20.85 8.61
C LEU A 516 13.19 -20.44 8.83
N ALA A 517 12.50 -20.09 7.75
CA ALA A 517 11.18 -19.48 7.81
C ALA A 517 10.16 -20.35 8.55
N SER A 518 9.51 -19.74 9.53
CA SER A 518 8.42 -20.36 10.26
C SER A 518 7.10 -20.14 9.51
N LEU A 519 6.42 -21.22 9.13
CA LEU A 519 5.11 -21.17 8.46
C LEU A 519 4.01 -21.59 9.42
N THR A 520 3.91 -20.85 10.52
CA THR A 520 2.96 -21.13 11.59
C THR A 520 1.53 -20.68 11.28
N THR A 521 1.34 -19.84 10.25
CA THR A 521 0.03 -19.29 9.86
C THR A 521 -0.18 -19.28 8.34
N PRO A 522 -1.45 -19.27 7.87
CA PRO A 522 -1.76 -19.10 6.46
C PRO A 522 -1.19 -17.80 5.87
N ILE A 523 -1.10 -16.72 6.67
CA ILE A 523 -0.55 -15.42 6.22
C ILE A 523 0.87 -15.58 5.78
N LYS A 524 1.71 -16.20 6.63
CA LYS A 524 3.13 -16.34 6.33
C LYS A 524 3.32 -17.17 5.07
N ASN A 525 2.59 -18.28 4.92
CA ASN A 525 2.64 -19.09 3.71
C ASN A 525 2.22 -18.27 2.48
N TYR A 526 1.06 -17.62 2.53
CA TYR A 526 0.57 -16.78 1.42
C TYR A 526 1.54 -15.65 1.06
N PHE A 527 2.09 -14.96 2.07
CA PHE A 527 3.05 -13.87 1.89
C PHE A 527 4.34 -14.35 1.23
N LEU A 528 4.89 -15.50 1.63
CA LEU A 528 6.06 -16.07 0.96
C LEU A 528 5.79 -16.30 -0.53
N LEU A 529 4.64 -16.91 -0.85
CA LEU A 529 4.31 -17.30 -2.22
C LEU A 529 3.96 -16.12 -3.13
N THR A 530 3.38 -15.05 -2.57
CA THR A 530 2.85 -13.92 -3.37
C THR A 530 3.72 -12.67 -3.33
N SER A 531 4.52 -12.49 -2.28
CA SER A 531 5.34 -11.29 -2.10
C SER A 531 6.82 -11.59 -2.13
N VAL A 532 7.28 -12.65 -1.45
CA VAL A 532 8.73 -12.93 -1.33
C VAL A 532 9.29 -13.62 -2.56
N ILE A 533 8.74 -14.78 -2.96
CA ILE A 533 9.20 -15.52 -4.14
C ILE A 533 9.11 -14.66 -5.41
N PRO A 534 8.01 -13.93 -5.68
CA PRO A 534 7.93 -13.08 -6.88
C PRO A 534 8.82 -11.84 -6.85
N SER A 535 9.33 -11.43 -5.68
CA SER A 535 10.24 -10.28 -5.57
C SER A 535 11.65 -10.56 -6.11
N ASP A 536 12.03 -11.84 -6.27
CA ASP A 536 13.34 -12.24 -6.76
C ASP A 536 13.21 -13.15 -7.99
N ASN A 537 13.75 -12.71 -9.13
CA ASN A 537 13.68 -13.46 -10.38
C ASN A 537 14.37 -14.84 -10.31
N THR A 538 15.35 -15.02 -9.42
CA THR A 538 16.01 -16.31 -9.21
C THR A 538 15.16 -17.25 -8.38
N LEU A 539 14.33 -16.73 -7.46
CA LEU A 539 13.42 -17.54 -6.66
C LEU A 539 12.20 -18.02 -7.47
N LYS A 540 11.75 -17.26 -8.47
CA LYS A 540 10.60 -17.62 -9.34
C LYS A 540 10.77 -18.97 -10.04
N THR A 541 12.01 -19.36 -10.34
CA THR A 541 12.33 -20.61 -11.05
C THR A 541 12.51 -21.79 -10.11
N ILE A 542 12.48 -21.57 -8.80
CA ILE A 542 12.66 -22.61 -7.79
C ILE A 542 11.34 -23.36 -7.58
N ASN A 543 11.44 -24.69 -7.50
CA ASN A 543 10.30 -25.57 -7.20
C ASN A 543 10.35 -26.15 -5.77
N THR A 544 11.50 -26.02 -5.09
CA THR A 544 11.72 -26.63 -3.75
C THR A 544 12.45 -25.66 -2.82
N LEU A 545 11.93 -25.42 -1.61
CA LEU A 545 12.47 -24.48 -0.63
C LEU A 545 12.46 -25.04 0.79
N HIS A 546 13.60 -25.12 1.47
CA HIS A 546 13.66 -25.47 2.90
C HIS A 546 12.92 -24.43 3.77
N ILE A 547 12.17 -24.91 4.76
CA ILE A 547 11.49 -24.12 5.78
C ILE A 547 11.83 -24.62 7.19
N GLY A 548 11.59 -23.82 8.23
CA GLY A 548 12.14 -24.06 9.56
C GLY A 548 11.44 -25.10 10.44
N LEU A 549 10.62 -25.99 9.87
CA LEU A 549 9.96 -27.04 10.64
C LEU A 549 10.91 -28.21 10.81
N HIS A 550 11.24 -28.52 12.07
CA HIS A 550 12.23 -29.53 12.44
C HIS A 550 11.59 -30.64 13.27
N ARG A 551 12.06 -31.89 13.12
CA ARG A 551 11.56 -33.03 13.92
C ARG A 551 12.52 -33.38 15.05
N ASN A 552 12.05 -33.25 16.29
CA ASN A 552 12.66 -33.86 17.46
C ASN A 552 12.13 -35.28 17.68
N ILE A 553 12.94 -36.26 17.28
CA ILE A 553 12.63 -37.69 17.40
C ILE A 553 12.47 -38.20 18.84
N SER A 554 12.87 -37.40 19.84
CA SER A 554 12.75 -37.76 21.26
C SER A 554 11.38 -37.44 21.85
N ILE A 555 10.47 -36.84 21.07
CA ILE A 555 9.14 -36.38 21.52
C ILE A 555 8.05 -36.94 20.59
N SER A 556 6.97 -37.49 21.14
CA SER A 556 5.78 -37.89 20.38
C SER A 556 5.12 -36.66 19.74
N ASN A 557 4.82 -36.68 18.43
CA ASN A 557 4.44 -35.50 17.63
C ASN A 557 5.51 -34.38 17.64
N GLY A 558 6.79 -34.72 17.73
CA GLY A 558 7.92 -33.81 17.95
C GLY A 558 8.28 -32.83 16.82
N TRP A 559 7.33 -32.34 16.03
CA TRP A 559 7.59 -31.26 15.07
C TRP A 559 7.58 -29.90 15.76
N LEU A 560 8.61 -29.10 15.52
CA LEU A 560 8.91 -27.88 16.25
C LEU A 560 9.39 -26.77 15.30
N TRP A 561 9.09 -25.52 15.67
CA TRP A 561 9.62 -24.31 15.05
C TRP A 561 10.61 -23.63 15.99
N TYR A 562 11.61 -22.96 15.43
CA TYR A 562 12.56 -22.14 16.18
C TYR A 562 12.26 -20.65 16.03
N GLY A 563 12.15 -19.97 17.18
CA GLY A 563 12.11 -18.52 17.30
C GLY A 563 13.50 -17.89 17.27
N TYR A 564 13.54 -16.57 17.15
CA TYR A 564 14.77 -15.78 17.04
C TYR A 564 15.67 -15.86 18.29
N ASP A 565 15.08 -16.11 19.45
CA ASP A 565 15.72 -16.20 20.76
C ASP A 565 15.99 -17.67 21.18
N ASN A 566 15.97 -18.59 20.21
CA ASN A 566 15.99 -20.04 20.41
C ASN A 566 14.77 -20.59 21.18
N THR A 567 13.71 -19.79 21.37
CA THR A 567 12.43 -20.31 21.86
C THR A 567 11.90 -21.34 20.87
N VAL A 568 11.38 -22.45 21.40
CA VAL A 568 10.86 -23.55 20.59
C VAL A 568 9.34 -23.56 20.66
N TYR A 569 8.68 -23.62 19.50
CA TYR A 569 7.22 -23.68 19.40
C TYR A 569 6.77 -25.03 18.84
N PRO A 570 5.71 -25.65 19.38
CA PRO A 570 5.17 -26.89 18.83
C PRO A 570 4.54 -26.67 17.44
N LEU A 571 4.31 -27.77 16.72
CA LEU A 571 3.48 -27.77 15.51
C LEU A 571 2.09 -27.21 15.83
N GLY A 572 1.76 -26.07 15.22
CA GLY A 572 0.49 -25.37 15.42
C GLY A 572 -0.68 -25.94 14.62
N ASN A 573 -1.80 -25.21 14.64
CA ASN A 573 -3.04 -25.61 13.96
C ASN A 573 -2.95 -25.52 12.44
N TYR A 574 -2.19 -24.56 11.91
CA TYR A 574 -2.00 -24.45 10.47
C TYR A 574 -0.96 -25.46 9.99
N GLN A 575 -1.36 -26.24 8.99
CA GLN A 575 -0.50 -27.22 8.33
C GLN A 575 -0.80 -27.24 6.84
N ASN A 576 0.23 -27.39 6.02
CA ASN A 576 0.10 -27.41 4.56
C ASN A 576 0.78 -28.65 3.94
N TRP A 577 0.62 -29.82 4.56
CA TRP A 577 1.23 -31.06 4.08
C TRP A 577 0.73 -31.49 2.71
N ALA A 578 1.63 -31.99 1.87
CA ALA A 578 1.28 -32.61 0.60
C ALA A 578 0.46 -33.90 0.83
N PRO A 579 -0.41 -34.31 -0.11
CA PRO A 579 -1.15 -35.56 0.01
C PRO A 579 -0.20 -36.76 0.26
N GLY A 580 -0.47 -37.52 1.33
CA GLY A 580 0.37 -38.67 1.73
C GLY A 580 1.56 -38.32 2.64
N PHE A 581 1.82 -37.04 2.89
CA PHE A 581 2.78 -36.55 3.87
C PHE A 581 2.02 -36.05 5.11
N ASN A 582 2.59 -36.27 6.30
CA ASN A 582 2.05 -35.75 7.55
C ASN A 582 3.15 -35.71 8.63
N SER A 583 2.75 -35.33 9.85
CA SER A 583 3.64 -35.30 11.01
C SER A 583 4.23 -36.68 11.41
N GLY A 584 3.76 -37.79 10.84
CA GLY A 584 4.29 -39.13 11.04
C GLY A 584 5.33 -39.57 9.99
N SER A 585 5.51 -38.83 8.90
CA SER A 585 6.42 -39.18 7.80
C SER A 585 7.90 -39.19 8.26
N ALA A 586 8.73 -40.03 7.65
CA ALA A 586 10.16 -40.14 7.95
C ALA A 586 10.94 -38.89 7.47
N GLY A 587 11.93 -38.45 8.26
CA GLY A 587 12.71 -37.24 8.01
C GLY A 587 12.79 -36.32 9.23
N ASP A 588 13.78 -35.43 9.21
CA ASP A 588 14.12 -34.50 10.30
C ASP A 588 13.93 -33.03 9.90
N GLY A 589 13.67 -32.75 8.63
CA GLY A 589 13.39 -31.41 8.10
C GLY A 589 12.21 -31.39 7.13
N VAL A 590 11.75 -30.18 6.80
CA VAL A 590 10.63 -29.94 5.88
C VAL A 590 11.01 -28.90 4.83
N TYR A 591 10.55 -29.15 3.61
CA TYR A 591 10.62 -28.21 2.50
C TYR A 591 9.24 -28.00 1.89
N LEU A 592 9.08 -26.85 1.25
CA LEU A 592 7.98 -26.55 0.34
C LEU A 592 8.31 -27.13 -1.03
N ASP A 593 7.39 -27.90 -1.61
CA ASP A 593 7.46 -28.37 -3.00
C ASP A 593 6.31 -27.76 -3.82
N LYS A 594 6.63 -27.34 -5.03
CA LYS A 594 5.70 -26.80 -6.02
C LYS A 594 5.06 -27.95 -6.79
N LEU A 595 3.92 -28.43 -6.29
CA LEU A 595 3.16 -29.54 -6.87
C LEU A 595 2.64 -29.24 -8.29
N ASN A 596 2.32 -27.97 -8.57
CA ASN A 596 1.89 -27.49 -9.89
C ASN A 596 2.19 -25.99 -10.03
N GLN A 597 1.76 -25.35 -11.14
CA GLN A 597 2.07 -23.94 -11.41
C GLN A 597 1.71 -22.96 -10.29
N SER A 598 0.74 -23.28 -9.42
CA SER A 598 0.19 -22.39 -8.40
C SER A 598 0.10 -22.97 -6.98
N THR A 599 0.37 -24.26 -6.78
CA THR A 599 0.19 -24.94 -5.48
C THR A 599 1.53 -25.38 -4.91
N TRP A 600 1.79 -24.97 -3.66
CA TRP A 600 2.93 -25.40 -2.86
C TRP A 600 2.47 -26.16 -1.62
N ALA A 601 3.18 -27.21 -1.24
CA ALA A 601 2.86 -28.02 -0.07
C ALA A 601 4.12 -28.49 0.67
N TRP A 602 3.99 -28.88 1.94
CA TRP A 602 5.06 -29.35 2.81
C TRP A 602 5.34 -30.83 2.57
N MET A 603 6.62 -31.17 2.47
CA MET A 603 7.11 -32.54 2.35
C MET A 603 8.27 -32.76 3.32
N THR A 604 8.43 -33.99 3.81
CA THR A 604 9.50 -34.32 4.76
C THR A 604 10.77 -34.76 4.03
N GLU A 605 11.92 -34.48 4.63
CA GLU A 605 13.21 -35.00 4.17
C GLU A 605 14.17 -35.25 5.34
N GLY A 606 15.25 -35.99 5.07
CA GLY A 606 16.37 -36.07 6.00
C GLY A 606 17.22 -34.79 5.97
N ALA A 607 17.74 -34.37 7.12
CA ALA A 607 18.46 -33.09 7.25
C ALA A 607 19.76 -32.97 6.41
N SER A 608 20.23 -34.07 5.83
CA SER A 608 21.40 -34.13 4.92
C SER A 608 21.08 -34.84 3.60
N SER A 609 19.80 -34.91 3.24
CA SER A 609 19.35 -35.68 2.08
C SER A 609 19.42 -34.87 0.79
N ASN A 610 18.76 -33.71 0.73
CA ASN A 610 18.65 -32.94 -0.51
C ASN A 610 19.20 -31.53 -0.37
N SER A 611 19.70 -31.02 -1.50
CA SER A 611 20.19 -29.66 -1.62
C SER A 611 19.12 -28.77 -2.26
N PHE A 612 18.44 -27.96 -1.46
CA PHE A 612 17.38 -27.05 -1.91
C PHE A 612 17.70 -25.61 -1.55
N ALA A 613 17.14 -24.68 -2.33
CA ALA A 613 17.04 -23.28 -1.94
C ALA A 613 16.31 -23.18 -0.59
N TYR A 614 16.39 -22.04 0.08
CA TYR A 614 15.82 -21.93 1.42
C TYR A 614 15.36 -20.51 1.73
N MET A 615 14.42 -20.40 2.66
CA MET A 615 13.88 -19.13 3.12
C MET A 615 14.39 -18.82 4.52
N CYS A 616 15.13 -17.72 4.67
CA CYS A 616 15.46 -17.18 5.98
C CYS A 616 14.38 -16.21 6.43
N GLN A 617 14.07 -16.26 7.72
CA GLN A 617 13.24 -15.32 8.44
C GLN A 617 14.12 -14.56 9.43
N ILE A 618 14.04 -13.23 9.40
CA ILE A 618 14.87 -12.31 10.19
C ILE A 618 13.93 -11.33 10.91
N ARG A 619 14.26 -10.96 12.14
CA ARG A 619 13.39 -10.10 12.97
C ARG A 619 13.59 -8.63 12.64
N ALA A 620 12.56 -7.92 12.16
CA ALA A 620 12.62 -6.48 11.89
C ALA A 620 13.06 -5.67 13.10
N CYS A 621 13.68 -4.52 12.82
CA CYS A 621 13.91 -3.49 13.81
C CYS A 621 12.62 -2.72 14.07
N ASP A 622 12.15 -2.69 15.31
CA ASP A 622 11.00 -1.88 15.75
C ASP A 622 11.44 -0.85 16.80
N SER A 623 10.51 -0.11 17.39
CA SER A 623 10.85 0.96 18.33
C SER A 623 11.23 0.45 19.74
N THR A 624 11.42 -0.86 19.92
CA THR A 624 11.90 -1.40 21.19
C THR A 624 13.44 -1.59 21.16
N PRO A 625 14.19 -1.17 22.19
CA PRO A 625 15.66 -1.13 22.14
C PRO A 625 16.39 -2.48 22.05
N ARG A 626 15.69 -3.62 21.99
CA ARG A 626 16.28 -4.93 22.33
C ARG A 626 17.01 -5.63 21.19
N ASP A 627 16.77 -5.28 19.93
CA ASP A 627 17.16 -6.15 18.79
C ASP A 627 17.92 -5.46 17.64
N CYS A 628 18.20 -4.16 17.76
CA CYS A 628 18.76 -3.36 16.66
C CYS A 628 20.22 -2.97 16.85
N ASP A 629 21.11 -3.73 16.23
CA ASP A 629 22.54 -3.38 16.14
C ASP A 629 22.81 -2.53 14.89
N ARG A 630 23.05 -1.23 15.12
CA ARG A 630 23.27 -0.17 14.11
C ARG A 630 24.42 -0.45 13.13
N SER A 631 25.38 -1.32 13.48
CA SER A 631 26.63 -1.47 12.71
C SER A 631 26.51 -2.34 11.44
N GLY A 632 25.55 -3.29 11.42
CA GLY A 632 25.38 -4.26 10.34
C GLY A 632 24.02 -4.25 9.61
N TRP A 633 22.99 -3.66 10.22
CA TRP A 633 21.59 -3.89 9.81
C TRP A 633 21.16 -3.27 8.47
N LEU A 634 21.74 -2.13 8.07
CA LEU A 634 21.53 -1.54 6.71
C LEU A 634 22.83 -1.39 5.90
N ASN A 635 23.98 -1.80 6.43
CA ASN A 635 25.30 -1.60 5.82
C ASN A 635 25.71 -2.64 4.76
N HIS A 636 24.87 -3.64 4.44
CA HIS A 636 25.19 -4.64 3.41
C HIS A 636 25.19 -4.10 1.97
N GLN A 637 24.96 -2.80 1.77
CA GLN A 637 25.12 -2.16 0.46
C GLN A 637 26.58 -1.89 0.06
N ASN A 638 27.62 -2.01 0.91
CA ASN A 638 28.96 -1.55 0.49
C ASN A 638 30.24 -2.21 1.06
N LYS A 639 30.22 -3.45 1.57
CA LYS A 639 31.49 -4.16 1.91
C LYS A 639 31.54 -5.60 1.40
N ARG A 640 31.85 -5.77 0.10
CA ARG A 640 32.64 -6.94 -0.33
C ARG A 640 34.09 -6.69 0.10
N LYS A 641 34.49 -7.26 1.23
CA LYS A 641 35.86 -7.75 1.38
C LYS A 641 35.76 -9.25 1.59
N VAL A 642 36.05 -9.98 0.50
CA VAL A 642 36.43 -11.37 0.55
C VAL A 642 37.66 -11.45 1.46
N SER A 643 37.48 -11.95 2.68
CA SER A 643 38.60 -12.35 3.53
C SER A 643 38.61 -13.88 3.57
N ASN A 644 39.47 -14.42 2.72
CA ASN A 644 40.10 -15.73 2.74
C ASN A 644 39.57 -16.76 3.76
N LEU A 645 38.90 -17.78 3.23
CA LEU A 645 38.93 -19.12 3.78
C LEU A 645 40.37 -19.63 3.67
N ASN A 646 40.97 -19.94 4.82
CA ASN A 646 42.02 -20.95 4.95
C ASN A 646 41.50 -22.04 5.87
#